data_AF-A0A7V5NVP1-F1
#
_entry.id   AF-A0A7V5NVP1-F1
#
_cell.length_a   1.000
_cell.length_b   1.000
_cell.length_c   1.000
_cell.angle_alpha   90.00
_cell.angle_beta   90.00
_cell.angle_gamma   90.00
#
_symmetry.space_group_name_H-M   'P 1'
#
loop_
_entity.id
_entity.type
_entity.pdbx_description
1 polymer ?
#
loop_
_entity_poly.entity_id
_entity_poly.type
_entity_poly.pdbx_seq_one_letter_code
_entity_poly.pdbx_strand_id
1 'polypeptide(L)'
;MKKSIYVIDGSAIIYRSYFAFKNRPLVNSRGENTSAIFGFLRTIISLLERFEPEYFVITFDEQEPTFRHKIYKKYKATRDKMPEDLVEQLSPILEMVKLSHIAKLSKSGYEADDIIATLAERYENEHDIVIVSTDKDLYQLVDDNVKLYDHSKDRFIGIKEVEDKFDVPPGKIVDLLALSGDSSDNVPGIPKIGPKTAAKLIKEYGDLEEIIDHANEITSEKIKDNITEYADQGRLSKELVILDKNVPVDLNIDSMKTPDIFSDALKDFCIRYEMYAFMKYFDGEVEQPQKKEFSYEIVDNERSFSALLTLLKDTTFIAVDLETDSRNPINGRIVGISFCINDDKSYYIPIGHIFGKQLNKSKVLTDLKPILENSSRKFIGHNIKFDYMVFQNEGIEISTLYFDTMIASYVLAPEEHRHNLNEVSMKYLQHQMIPIVEIIGKGKNQIQFGEAEIEKAAEYAAEDAYITFLLWEKLKPQIDKVELSKLFYDIEMPLVKALAQMEINGIYIDLDLFKKISKELDQKIEELKNTIHYKTGESFNVDSPSQLSEILFEKMGMPVIKRTKTGYSTDIEVLTKLSRTFELAQDIINYRQLKKLQSTYINAFPKLINRRTHRIHSSFNQTVTATGRLSSSNPNLQNIPIRTEIGREMRKGFIPQKNDHLILSADYSQIELRIVAMLSKDERMIENFN
;
A
#
# COMPACT_ATOMS: atom_id res chain seq x y z
N MET A 1 -37.48 6.59 -13.73
CA MET A 1 -36.65 5.97 -12.69
C MET A 1 -36.93 6.69 -11.40
N LYS A 2 -37.13 5.98 -10.29
CA LYS A 2 -37.21 6.61 -8.97
C LYS A 2 -35.88 7.30 -8.69
N LYS A 3 -35.91 8.42 -7.98
CA LYS A 3 -34.70 9.11 -7.54
C LYS A 3 -34.13 8.36 -6.34
N SER A 4 -32.81 8.27 -6.22
CA SER A 4 -32.17 7.47 -5.18
C SER A 4 -31.85 8.29 -3.92
N ILE A 5 -31.99 7.68 -2.75
CA ILE A 5 -31.52 8.17 -1.46
C ILE A 5 -30.36 7.31 -1.00
N TYR A 6 -29.19 7.92 -0.83
CA TYR A 6 -28.02 7.25 -0.27
C TYR A 6 -27.96 7.49 1.23
N VAL A 7 -27.99 6.41 1.99
CA VAL A 7 -27.97 6.42 3.46
C VAL A 7 -26.68 5.78 3.93
N ILE A 8 -25.82 6.55 4.59
CA ILE A 8 -24.46 6.16 4.93
C ILE A 8 -24.41 5.87 6.41
N ASP A 9 -24.03 4.65 6.75
CA ASP A 9 -23.71 4.27 8.12
C ASP A 9 -22.34 4.86 8.51
N GLY A 10 -22.40 6.08 9.08
CA GLY A 10 -21.22 6.85 9.43
C GLY A 10 -20.35 6.13 10.46
N SER A 11 -20.97 5.49 11.46
CA SER A 11 -20.29 4.69 12.48
C SER A 11 -19.43 3.59 11.85
N ALA A 12 -19.99 2.81 10.93
CA ALA A 12 -19.26 1.74 10.25
C ALA A 12 -18.13 2.26 9.36
N ILE A 13 -18.33 3.37 8.64
CA ILE A 13 -17.30 3.97 7.80
C ILE A 13 -16.13 4.51 8.63
N ILE A 14 -16.38 5.11 9.80
CA ILE A 14 -15.32 5.56 10.72
C ILE A 14 -14.43 4.38 11.14
N TYR A 15 -15.05 3.33 11.69
CA TYR A 15 -14.31 2.14 12.14
C TYR A 15 -13.53 1.49 11.00
N ARG A 16 -14.15 1.37 9.82
CA ARG A 16 -13.49 0.82 8.63
C ARG A 16 -12.28 1.66 8.22
N SER A 17 -12.43 2.98 8.17
CA SER A 17 -11.37 3.92 7.81
C SER A 17 -10.17 3.78 8.74
N TYR A 18 -10.42 3.74 10.05
CA TYR A 18 -9.38 3.50 11.04
C TYR A 18 -8.62 2.19 10.79
N PHE A 19 -9.32 1.06 10.64
CA PHE A 19 -8.67 -0.24 10.47
C PHE A 19 -7.98 -0.41 9.11
N ALA A 20 -8.36 0.34 8.07
CA ALA A 20 -7.68 0.34 6.78
C ALA A 20 -6.24 0.88 6.90
N PHE A 21 -6.04 1.87 7.77
CA PHE A 21 -4.74 2.53 8.01
C PHE A 21 -4.03 2.05 9.28
N LYS A 22 -4.60 1.13 10.06
CA LYS A 22 -4.00 0.65 11.33
C LYS A 22 -2.53 0.21 11.24
N ASN A 23 -2.13 -0.38 10.11
CA ASN A 23 -0.74 -0.82 9.90
C ASN A 23 0.21 0.31 9.44
N ARG A 24 -0.35 1.42 8.93
CA ARG A 24 0.36 2.60 8.43
C ARG A 24 -0.49 3.85 8.72
N PRO A 25 -0.54 4.30 9.99
CA PRO A 25 -1.35 5.44 10.37
C PRO A 25 -0.90 6.70 9.63
N LEU A 26 -1.84 7.51 9.18
CA LEU A 26 -1.57 8.87 8.72
C LEU A 26 -1.45 9.76 9.96
N VAL A 27 -0.34 10.48 10.05
CA VAL A 27 -0.04 11.37 11.17
C VAL A 27 0.41 12.70 10.59
N ASN A 28 -0.17 13.81 11.08
CA ASN A 28 0.19 15.15 10.62
C ASN A 28 1.45 15.68 11.34
N SER A 29 1.92 16.87 10.94
CA SER A 29 3.12 17.50 11.52
C SER A 29 3.02 17.77 13.04
N ARG A 30 1.80 17.81 13.60
CA ARG A 30 1.54 17.97 15.04
C ARG A 30 1.53 16.65 15.82
N GLY A 31 1.67 15.51 15.14
CA GLY A 31 1.62 14.18 15.77
C GLY A 31 0.20 13.62 15.95
N GLU A 32 -0.82 14.26 15.39
CA GLU A 32 -2.21 13.80 15.49
C GLU A 32 -2.49 12.70 14.45
N ASN A 33 -3.15 11.61 14.86
CA ASN A 33 -3.60 10.57 13.93
C ASN A 33 -4.79 11.09 13.10
N THR A 34 -4.65 11.14 11.77
CA THR A 34 -5.67 11.66 10.84
C THR A 34 -6.27 10.56 9.95
N SER A 35 -5.96 9.30 10.24
CA SER A 35 -6.30 8.14 9.41
C SER A 35 -7.81 7.97 9.16
N ALA A 36 -8.62 8.03 10.22
CA ALA A 36 -10.06 7.85 10.15
C ALA A 36 -10.73 9.06 9.48
N ILE A 37 -10.24 10.28 9.76
CA ILE A 37 -10.72 11.53 9.13
C ILE A 37 -10.51 11.46 7.61
N PHE A 38 -9.29 11.15 7.19
CA PHE A 38 -8.92 11.03 5.78
C PHE A 38 -9.72 9.92 5.06
N GLY A 39 -9.80 8.74 5.67
CA GLY A 39 -10.53 7.61 5.09
C GLY A 39 -12.03 7.90 4.94
N PHE A 40 -12.63 8.54 5.94
CA PHE A 40 -14.04 8.90 5.91
C PHE A 40 -14.33 9.90 4.79
N LEU A 41 -13.59 11.01 4.71
CA LEU A 41 -13.79 12.01 3.65
C LEU A 41 -13.61 11.41 2.25
N ARG A 42 -12.58 10.56 2.08
CA ARG A 42 -12.33 9.86 0.81
C ARG A 42 -13.52 8.99 0.40
N THR A 43 -14.12 8.26 1.33
CA THR A 43 -15.30 7.44 1.05
C THR A 43 -16.49 8.30 0.66
N ILE A 44 -16.75 9.40 1.39
CA ILE A 44 -17.84 10.32 1.04
C ILE A 44 -17.67 10.90 -0.37
N ILE A 45 -16.50 11.47 -0.68
CA ILE A 45 -16.20 12.02 -2.01
C ILE A 45 -16.38 10.95 -3.09
N SER A 46 -15.84 9.75 -2.87
CA SER A 46 -15.94 8.65 -3.83
C SER A 46 -17.40 8.21 -4.08
N LEU A 47 -18.29 8.29 -3.09
CA LEU A 47 -19.70 7.97 -3.28
C LEU A 47 -20.42 9.06 -4.07
N LEU A 48 -20.12 10.33 -3.78
CA LEU A 48 -20.69 11.49 -4.47
C LEU A 48 -20.28 11.52 -5.95
N GLU A 49 -18.98 11.41 -6.25
CA GLU A 49 -18.46 11.40 -7.63
C GLU A 49 -19.00 10.22 -8.45
N ARG A 50 -19.17 9.07 -7.80
CA ARG A 50 -19.53 7.83 -8.51
C ARG A 50 -21.01 7.75 -8.85
N PHE A 51 -21.85 8.17 -7.90
CA PHE A 51 -23.28 7.92 -7.97
C PHE A 51 -24.11 9.17 -8.20
N GLU A 52 -23.52 10.36 -8.03
CA GLU A 52 -24.18 11.66 -8.16
C GLU A 52 -25.60 11.66 -7.54
N PRO A 53 -25.73 11.25 -6.26
CA PRO A 53 -27.02 11.01 -5.66
C PRO A 53 -27.77 12.32 -5.46
N GLU A 54 -29.09 12.31 -5.64
CA GLU A 54 -29.91 13.50 -5.39
C GLU A 54 -30.10 13.75 -3.89
N TYR A 55 -30.21 12.68 -3.11
CA TYR A 55 -30.32 12.73 -1.65
C TYR A 55 -29.21 11.91 -1.00
N PHE A 56 -28.55 12.50 -0.01
CA PHE A 56 -27.38 11.93 0.66
C PHE A 56 -27.41 12.28 2.14
N VAL A 57 -27.41 11.27 3.01
CA VAL A 57 -27.56 11.43 4.45
C VAL A 57 -26.66 10.46 5.21
N ILE A 58 -26.07 10.92 6.30
CA ILE A 58 -25.17 10.13 7.16
C ILE A 58 -25.85 9.90 8.52
N THR A 59 -25.91 8.65 8.95
CA THR A 59 -26.40 8.25 10.27
C THR A 59 -25.24 7.98 11.23
N PHE A 60 -25.43 8.27 12.52
CA PHE A 60 -24.45 7.99 13.57
C PHE A 60 -25.11 7.43 14.82
N ASP A 61 -24.40 6.53 15.50
CA ASP A 61 -24.76 6.11 16.85
C ASP A 61 -24.47 7.21 17.88
N GLU A 62 -25.27 7.25 18.94
CA GLU A 62 -24.98 8.07 20.12
C GLU A 62 -24.41 7.21 21.26
N GLN A 63 -23.70 7.83 22.20
CA GLN A 63 -23.08 7.11 23.32
C GLN A 63 -24.08 6.55 24.33
N GLU A 64 -25.33 7.01 24.30
CA GLU A 64 -26.33 6.64 25.28
C GLU A 64 -26.83 5.20 25.09
N PRO A 65 -27.06 4.43 26.17
CA PRO A 65 -27.59 3.08 26.06
C PRO A 65 -28.95 3.05 25.38
N THR A 66 -29.08 2.17 24.39
CA THR A 66 -30.33 1.97 23.63
C THR A 66 -31.33 1.11 24.39
N PHE A 67 -32.56 0.98 23.86
CA PHE A 67 -33.56 0.07 24.43
C PHE A 67 -33.08 -1.39 24.49
N ARG A 68 -32.24 -1.84 23.55
CA ARG A 68 -31.61 -3.17 23.55
C ARG A 68 -30.77 -3.43 24.80
N HIS A 69 -30.05 -2.41 25.30
CA HIS A 69 -29.28 -2.53 26.55
C HIS A 69 -30.17 -2.66 27.79
N LYS A 70 -31.40 -2.13 27.74
CA LYS A 70 -32.39 -2.28 28.83
C LYS A 70 -33.00 -3.69 28.82
N ILE A 71 -33.28 -4.22 27.63
CA ILE A 71 -33.82 -5.57 27.41
C ILE A 71 -32.78 -6.63 27.79
N TYR A 72 -31.55 -6.50 27.30
CA TYR A 72 -30.47 -7.46 27.53
C TYR A 72 -29.18 -6.76 27.96
N LYS A 73 -28.87 -6.80 29.26
CA LYS A 73 -27.68 -6.14 29.85
C LYS A 73 -26.33 -6.58 29.25
N LYS A 74 -26.26 -7.76 28.62
CA LYS A 74 -25.04 -8.28 28.01
C LYS A 74 -24.91 -7.89 26.52
N TYR A 75 -25.90 -7.22 25.94
CA TYR A 75 -25.84 -6.75 24.55
C TYR A 75 -24.63 -5.82 24.35
N LYS A 76 -23.85 -6.06 23.29
CA LYS A 76 -22.57 -5.38 22.97
C LYS A 76 -21.53 -5.33 24.11
N ALA A 77 -21.72 -6.07 25.20
CA ALA A 77 -20.86 -6.00 26.39
C ALA A 77 -19.45 -6.60 26.18
N THR A 78 -19.29 -7.48 25.19
CA THR A 78 -18.01 -8.08 24.79
C THR A 78 -17.31 -7.29 23.68
N ARG A 79 -17.89 -6.16 23.22
CA ARG A 79 -17.29 -5.33 22.18
C ARG A 79 -16.07 -4.63 22.77
N ASP A 80 -14.93 -4.76 22.09
CA ASP A 80 -13.71 -4.06 22.49
C ASP A 80 -13.99 -2.56 22.56
N LYS A 81 -13.46 -1.91 23.60
CA LYS A 81 -13.54 -0.45 23.70
C LYS A 81 -12.91 0.17 22.45
N MET A 82 -13.51 1.26 21.99
CA MET A 82 -12.95 2.03 20.87
C MET A 82 -11.50 2.43 21.21
N PRO A 83 -10.52 2.21 20.30
CA PRO A 83 -9.14 2.62 20.51
C PRO A 83 -9.05 4.12 20.84
N GLU A 84 -8.19 4.49 21.79
CA GLU A 84 -8.06 5.90 22.25
C GLU A 84 -7.74 6.84 21.08
N ASP A 85 -6.87 6.42 20.17
CA ASP A 85 -6.50 7.18 18.97
C ASP A 85 -7.63 7.30 17.93
N LEU A 86 -8.66 6.44 17.98
CA LEU A 86 -9.89 6.60 17.20
C LEU A 86 -10.87 7.54 17.89
N VAL A 87 -10.97 7.49 19.23
CA VAL A 87 -11.83 8.40 20.00
C VAL A 87 -11.45 9.86 19.75
N GLU A 88 -10.16 10.17 19.70
CA GLU A 88 -9.65 11.52 19.38
C GLU A 88 -10.07 12.04 18.00
N GLN A 89 -10.34 11.13 17.06
CA GLN A 89 -10.72 11.47 15.68
C GLN A 89 -12.23 11.66 15.49
N LEU A 90 -13.08 11.24 16.44
CA LEU A 90 -14.53 11.36 16.30
C LEU A 90 -15.00 12.82 16.23
N SER A 91 -14.47 13.68 17.10
CA SER A 91 -14.84 15.09 17.14
C SER A 91 -14.49 15.81 15.82
N PRO A 92 -13.27 15.68 15.27
CA PRO A 92 -12.93 16.18 13.94
C PRO A 92 -13.84 15.65 12.82
N ILE A 93 -14.24 14.37 12.85
CA ILE A 93 -15.13 13.81 11.82
C ILE A 93 -16.52 14.44 11.89
N LEU A 94 -17.07 14.66 13.09
CA LEU A 94 -18.35 15.35 13.25
C LEU A 94 -18.26 16.83 12.83
N GLU A 95 -17.14 17.50 13.10
CA GLU A 95 -16.87 18.84 12.58
C GLU A 95 -16.87 18.81 11.04
N MET A 96 -16.16 17.87 10.43
CA MET A 96 -16.08 17.72 8.98
C MET A 96 -17.45 17.49 8.32
N VAL A 97 -18.30 16.64 8.90
CA VAL A 97 -19.68 16.40 8.40
C VAL A 97 -20.52 17.67 8.51
N LYS A 98 -20.33 18.47 9.55
CA LYS A 98 -20.99 19.76 9.68
C LYS A 98 -20.53 20.75 8.60
N LEU A 99 -19.22 20.78 8.31
CA LEU A 99 -18.61 21.66 7.31
C LEU A 99 -18.94 21.27 5.87
N SER A 100 -19.24 20.00 5.62
CA SER A 100 -19.71 19.52 4.31
C SER A 100 -21.20 19.79 4.07
N HIS A 101 -21.93 20.31 5.05
CA HIS A 101 -23.39 20.54 4.99
C HIS A 101 -24.24 19.30 4.71
N ILE A 102 -23.67 18.09 4.79
CA ILE A 102 -24.40 16.85 4.59
C ILE A 102 -25.37 16.64 5.75
N ALA A 103 -26.58 16.18 5.45
CA ALA A 103 -27.56 15.84 6.46
C ALA A 103 -27.01 14.76 7.40
N LYS A 104 -27.05 15.07 8.70
CA LYS A 104 -26.64 14.16 9.77
C LYS A 104 -27.89 13.77 10.58
N LEU A 105 -28.16 12.48 10.70
CA LEU A 105 -29.21 11.95 11.56
C LEU A 105 -28.59 11.17 12.73
N SER A 106 -28.99 11.50 13.95
CA SER A 106 -28.70 10.73 15.16
C SER A 106 -29.83 10.91 16.16
N LYS A 107 -30.06 9.92 17.01
CA LYS A 107 -31.11 9.96 18.03
C LYS A 107 -30.72 9.16 19.26
N SER A 108 -30.62 9.83 20.40
CA SER A 108 -30.42 9.19 21.70
C SER A 108 -31.45 8.08 21.96
N GLY A 109 -30.97 6.95 22.48
CA GLY A 109 -31.76 5.77 22.80
C GLY A 109 -31.99 4.79 21.64
N TYR A 110 -31.56 5.14 20.43
CA TYR A 110 -31.69 4.34 19.20
C TYR A 110 -30.34 4.18 18.51
N GLU A 111 -30.18 3.14 17.70
CA GLU A 111 -28.97 2.90 16.91
C GLU A 111 -29.10 3.54 15.53
N ALA A 112 -27.96 3.77 14.87
CA ALA A 112 -27.94 4.27 13.49
C ALA A 112 -28.79 3.37 12.56
N ASP A 113 -28.78 2.05 12.79
CA ASP A 113 -29.53 1.07 12.00
C ASP A 113 -31.05 1.24 12.12
N ASP A 114 -31.56 1.62 13.29
CA ASP A 114 -32.99 1.90 13.50
C ASP A 114 -33.42 3.17 12.73
N ILE A 115 -32.54 4.18 12.68
CA ILE A 115 -32.76 5.39 11.90
C ILE A 115 -32.79 5.06 10.40
N ILE A 116 -31.86 4.20 9.93
CA ILE A 116 -31.83 3.72 8.55
C ILE A 116 -33.13 2.97 8.22
N ALA A 117 -33.59 2.09 9.10
CA ALA A 117 -34.84 1.34 8.93
C ALA A 117 -36.07 2.26 8.86
N THR A 118 -36.14 3.26 9.74
CA THR A 118 -37.23 4.26 9.75
C THR A 118 -37.24 5.10 8.48
N LEU A 119 -36.06 5.46 7.95
CA LEU A 119 -35.93 6.18 6.70
C LEU A 119 -36.34 5.31 5.52
N ALA A 120 -35.92 4.04 5.52
CA ALA A 120 -36.29 3.08 4.48
C ALA A 120 -37.81 2.93 4.36
N GLU A 121 -38.46 2.62 5.48
CA GLU A 121 -39.92 2.48 5.58
C GLU A 121 -40.67 3.73 5.08
N ARG A 122 -40.13 4.92 5.37
CA ARG A 122 -40.78 6.18 4.98
C ARG A 122 -40.71 6.45 3.48
N TYR A 123 -39.63 6.10 2.81
CA TYR A 123 -39.34 6.59 1.45
C TYR A 123 -39.23 5.51 0.37
N GLU A 124 -39.16 4.21 0.70
CA GLU A 124 -38.96 3.12 -0.29
C GLU A 124 -40.07 3.06 -1.35
N ASN A 125 -41.28 3.50 -1.02
CA ASN A 125 -42.39 3.57 -1.96
C ASN A 125 -42.20 4.65 -3.03
N GLU A 126 -41.44 5.71 -2.74
CA GLU A 126 -41.24 6.89 -3.61
C GLU A 126 -39.82 6.93 -4.22
N HIS A 127 -38.84 6.34 -3.54
CA HIS A 127 -37.41 6.44 -3.85
C HIS A 127 -36.72 5.08 -3.83
N ASP A 128 -35.67 4.94 -4.62
CA ASP A 128 -34.75 3.81 -4.49
C ASP A 128 -33.76 4.11 -3.35
N ILE A 129 -33.57 3.20 -2.41
CA ILE A 129 -32.76 3.44 -1.23
C ILE A 129 -31.48 2.61 -1.32
N VAL A 130 -30.35 3.29 -1.21
CA VAL A 130 -29.02 2.67 -1.22
C VAL A 130 -28.38 2.86 0.14
N ILE A 131 -28.33 1.80 0.92
CA ILE A 131 -27.72 1.79 2.25
C ILE A 131 -26.24 1.43 2.11
N VAL A 132 -25.34 2.35 2.41
CA VAL A 132 -23.89 2.13 2.37
C VAL A 132 -23.44 1.54 3.70
N SER A 133 -23.67 0.24 3.87
CA SER A 133 -23.18 -0.54 5.00
C SER A 133 -23.00 -2.01 4.62
N THR A 134 -22.34 -2.75 5.50
CA THR A 134 -22.22 -4.22 5.42
C THR A 134 -22.66 -4.89 6.71
N ASP A 135 -23.32 -4.15 7.60
CA ASP A 135 -23.87 -4.71 8.83
C ASP A 135 -24.90 -5.80 8.51
N LYS A 136 -24.91 -6.86 9.32
CA LYS A 136 -25.79 -8.02 9.10
C LYS A 136 -27.24 -7.67 9.38
N ASP A 137 -27.51 -6.77 10.32
CA ASP A 137 -28.89 -6.45 10.71
C ASP A 137 -29.61 -5.72 9.58
N LEU A 138 -28.92 -4.88 8.82
CA LEU A 138 -29.47 -4.13 7.69
C LEU A 138 -29.89 -5.00 6.49
N TYR A 139 -29.46 -6.27 6.42
CA TYR A 139 -29.92 -7.18 5.35
C TYR A 139 -31.43 -7.47 5.44
N GLN A 140 -32.05 -7.28 6.61
CA GLN A 140 -33.50 -7.44 6.78
C GLN A 140 -34.32 -6.37 6.04
N LEU A 141 -33.69 -5.26 5.63
CA LEU A 141 -34.34 -4.15 4.93
C LEU A 141 -34.32 -4.30 3.40
N VAL A 142 -33.56 -5.27 2.86
CA VAL A 142 -33.38 -5.40 1.41
C VAL A 142 -34.66 -5.88 0.74
N ASP A 143 -35.10 -5.15 -0.28
CA ASP A 143 -36.26 -5.49 -1.11
C ASP A 143 -36.05 -5.02 -2.57
N ASP A 144 -37.13 -4.80 -3.32
CA ASP A 144 -37.06 -4.32 -4.70
C ASP A 144 -36.57 -2.86 -4.81
N ASN A 145 -36.85 -2.02 -3.80
CA ASN A 145 -36.50 -0.60 -3.77
C ASN A 145 -35.30 -0.29 -2.86
N VAL A 146 -34.93 -1.19 -1.94
CA VAL A 146 -33.87 -1.01 -0.95
C VAL A 146 -32.71 -1.98 -1.22
N LYS A 147 -31.50 -1.45 -1.41
CA LYS A 147 -30.29 -2.23 -1.65
C LYS A 147 -29.16 -1.80 -0.71
N LEU A 148 -28.30 -2.74 -0.35
CA LEU A 148 -27.05 -2.44 0.34
C LEU A 148 -25.93 -2.21 -0.67
N TYR A 149 -24.98 -1.33 -0.36
CA TYR A 149 -23.76 -1.12 -1.15
C TYR A 149 -22.50 -1.37 -0.32
N ASP A 150 -21.74 -2.40 -0.70
CA ASP A 150 -20.45 -2.73 -0.10
C ASP A 150 -19.36 -1.92 -0.81
N HIS A 151 -19.06 -0.74 -0.28
CA HIS A 151 -18.01 0.15 -0.81
C HIS A 151 -16.63 -0.52 -0.92
N SER A 152 -16.31 -1.54 -0.10
CA SER A 152 -14.98 -2.18 -0.14
C SER A 152 -14.82 -3.14 -1.31
N LYS A 153 -15.89 -3.86 -1.65
CA LYS A 153 -15.93 -4.79 -2.79
C LYS A 153 -16.51 -4.18 -4.05
N ASP A 154 -16.94 -2.94 -3.94
CA ASP A 154 -17.58 -2.19 -4.99
C ASP A 154 -18.75 -2.94 -5.65
N ARG A 155 -19.74 -3.28 -4.84
CA ARG A 155 -20.89 -4.07 -5.31
C ARG A 155 -22.18 -3.71 -4.58
N PHE A 156 -23.28 -3.79 -5.32
CA PHE A 156 -24.62 -3.78 -4.76
C PHE A 156 -25.01 -5.16 -4.25
N ILE A 157 -25.90 -5.19 -3.28
CA ILE A 157 -26.47 -6.37 -2.66
C ILE A 157 -27.98 -6.16 -2.66
N GLY A 158 -28.68 -6.88 -3.53
CA GLY A 158 -30.13 -7.00 -3.54
C GLY A 158 -30.58 -8.37 -3.03
N ILE A 159 -31.85 -8.71 -3.25
CA ILE A 159 -32.51 -9.93 -2.74
C ILE A 159 -31.68 -11.18 -3.03
N LYS A 160 -31.27 -11.35 -4.30
CA LYS A 160 -30.49 -12.52 -4.74
C LYS A 160 -29.16 -12.65 -4.00
N GLU A 161 -28.43 -11.55 -3.82
CA GLU A 161 -27.16 -11.57 -3.12
C GLU A 161 -27.33 -11.85 -1.61
N VAL A 162 -28.47 -11.50 -1.02
CA VAL A 162 -28.84 -11.90 0.34
C VAL A 162 -29.06 -13.41 0.41
N GLU A 163 -29.88 -13.95 -0.50
CA GLU A 163 -30.17 -15.39 -0.59
C GLU A 163 -28.90 -16.21 -0.81
N ASP A 164 -28.04 -15.80 -1.73
CA ASP A 164 -26.75 -16.46 -2.01
C ASP A 164 -25.82 -16.46 -0.78
N LYS A 165 -25.90 -15.43 0.07
CA LYS A 165 -25.03 -15.26 1.24
C LYS A 165 -25.54 -15.99 2.48
N PHE A 166 -26.84 -15.89 2.76
CA PHE A 166 -27.45 -16.35 4.01
C PHE A 166 -28.32 -17.60 3.84
N ASP A 167 -28.56 -18.02 2.60
CA ASP A 167 -29.41 -19.15 2.24
C ASP A 167 -30.89 -18.95 2.64
N VAL A 168 -31.30 -17.71 2.93
CA VAL A 168 -32.66 -17.28 3.24
C VAL A 168 -32.95 -15.90 2.62
N PRO A 169 -34.21 -15.56 2.30
CA PRO A 169 -34.56 -14.24 1.78
C PRO A 169 -34.43 -13.15 2.86
N PRO A 170 -34.33 -11.85 2.47
CA PRO A 170 -34.23 -10.71 3.39
C PRO A 170 -35.25 -10.73 4.55
N GLY A 171 -36.51 -11.03 4.25
CA GLY A 171 -37.59 -11.11 5.26
C GLY A 171 -37.42 -12.20 6.33
N LYS A 172 -36.42 -13.08 6.21
CA LYS A 172 -36.10 -14.14 7.17
C LYS A 172 -34.75 -13.95 7.87
N ILE A 173 -34.06 -12.84 7.62
CA ILE A 173 -32.77 -12.52 8.28
C ILE A 173 -32.93 -12.38 9.79
N VAL A 174 -34.02 -11.77 10.24
CA VAL A 174 -34.36 -11.65 11.67
C VAL A 174 -34.46 -13.03 12.34
N ASP A 175 -35.22 -13.96 11.75
CA ASP A 175 -35.37 -15.32 12.29
C ASP A 175 -34.04 -16.08 12.26
N LEU A 176 -33.24 -15.88 11.20
CA LEU A 176 -31.92 -16.49 11.07
C LEU A 176 -31.00 -16.08 12.22
N LEU A 177 -30.91 -14.77 12.49
CA LEU A 177 -30.08 -14.22 13.58
C LEU A 177 -30.66 -14.57 14.95
N ALA A 178 -31.98 -14.63 15.10
CA ALA A 178 -32.63 -15.08 16.34
C ALA A 178 -32.25 -16.53 16.70
N LEU A 179 -32.15 -17.40 15.68
CA LEU A 179 -31.75 -18.80 15.85
C LEU A 179 -30.25 -18.96 16.03
N SER A 180 -29.43 -18.27 15.22
CA SER A 180 -27.97 -18.48 15.22
C SER A 180 -27.19 -17.63 16.20
N GLY A 181 -27.80 -16.53 16.66
CA GLY A 181 -27.14 -15.46 17.40
C GLY A 181 -26.19 -14.62 16.54
N ASP A 182 -25.66 -13.56 17.13
CA ASP A 182 -24.56 -12.76 16.58
C ASP A 182 -23.52 -12.49 17.66
N SER A 183 -22.35 -13.10 17.49
CA SER A 183 -21.23 -12.93 18.41
C SER A 183 -20.68 -11.50 18.47
N SER A 184 -20.88 -10.71 17.41
CA SER A 184 -20.34 -9.33 17.30
C SER A 184 -21.03 -8.40 18.29
N ASP A 185 -22.35 -8.57 18.42
CA ASP A 185 -23.21 -7.79 19.31
C ASP A 185 -23.64 -8.57 20.57
N ASN A 186 -23.05 -9.75 20.75
CA ASN A 186 -23.33 -10.66 21.86
C ASN A 186 -24.82 -11.04 21.95
N VAL A 187 -25.47 -11.22 20.80
CA VAL A 187 -26.82 -11.78 20.68
C VAL A 187 -26.72 -13.30 20.82
N PRO A 188 -27.40 -13.92 21.80
CA PRO A 188 -27.07 -15.29 22.23
C PRO A 188 -27.51 -16.39 21.25
N GLY A 189 -28.61 -16.21 20.52
CA GLY A 189 -29.18 -17.25 19.64
C GLY A 189 -29.66 -18.49 20.40
N ILE A 190 -29.95 -19.59 19.69
CA ILE A 190 -30.22 -20.90 20.29
C ILE A 190 -28.93 -21.74 20.26
N PRO A 191 -28.49 -22.33 21.38
CA PRO A 191 -27.26 -23.11 21.43
C PRO A 191 -27.20 -24.21 20.37
N LYS A 192 -26.02 -24.39 19.77
CA LYS A 192 -25.75 -25.40 18.73
C LYS A 192 -26.55 -25.25 17.43
N ILE A 193 -27.27 -24.15 17.24
CA ILE A 193 -27.84 -23.78 15.95
C ILE A 193 -26.93 -22.71 15.33
N GLY A 194 -26.19 -23.09 14.28
CA GLY A 194 -25.41 -22.13 13.50
C GLY A 194 -26.20 -21.60 12.30
N PRO A 195 -25.68 -20.60 11.55
CA PRO A 195 -26.39 -19.97 10.43
C PRO A 195 -26.91 -20.97 9.37
N LYS A 196 -26.11 -21.98 9.03
CA LYS A 196 -26.52 -23.02 8.06
C LYS A 196 -27.69 -23.88 8.58
N THR A 197 -27.67 -24.22 9.87
CA THR A 197 -28.73 -25.01 10.49
C THR A 197 -29.99 -24.17 10.61
N ALA A 198 -29.87 -22.90 11.03
CA ALA A 198 -30.97 -21.96 11.08
C ALA A 198 -31.64 -21.78 9.71
N ALA A 199 -30.86 -21.56 8.64
CA ALA A 199 -31.38 -21.45 7.28
C ALA A 199 -32.15 -22.70 6.83
N LYS A 200 -31.64 -23.89 7.15
CA LYS A 200 -32.34 -25.15 6.87
C LYS A 200 -33.70 -25.23 7.59
N LEU A 201 -33.72 -24.92 8.89
CA LEU A 201 -34.95 -24.94 9.69
C LEU A 201 -35.98 -23.92 9.18
N ILE A 202 -35.53 -22.72 8.79
CA ILE A 202 -36.39 -21.68 8.21
C ILE A 202 -37.01 -22.15 6.89
N LYS A 203 -36.25 -22.83 6.02
CA LYS A 203 -36.78 -23.39 4.76
C LYS A 203 -37.82 -24.48 4.98
N GLU A 204 -37.70 -25.23 6.07
CA GLU A 204 -38.55 -26.40 6.37
C GLU A 204 -39.83 -25.98 7.11
N TYR A 205 -39.73 -25.08 8.09
CA TYR A 205 -40.82 -24.74 9.00
C TYR A 205 -41.28 -23.28 8.91
N GLY A 206 -40.50 -22.37 8.31
CA GLY A 206 -40.94 -20.99 8.03
C GLY A 206 -40.26 -19.91 8.87
N ASP A 207 -40.60 -19.76 10.14
CA ASP A 207 -40.02 -18.76 11.05
C ASP A 207 -39.74 -19.30 12.44
N LEU A 208 -39.20 -18.45 13.33
CA LEU A 208 -38.83 -18.85 14.69
C LEU A 208 -40.00 -19.48 15.46
N GLU A 209 -41.21 -18.92 15.40
CA GLU A 209 -42.33 -19.43 16.19
C GLU A 209 -42.81 -20.77 15.63
N GLU A 210 -42.91 -20.89 14.30
CA GLU A 210 -43.24 -22.17 13.65
C GLU A 210 -42.21 -23.27 13.95
N ILE A 211 -40.92 -22.92 14.02
CA ILE A 211 -39.85 -23.86 14.38
C ILE A 211 -39.97 -24.31 15.85
N ILE A 212 -40.38 -23.41 16.75
CA ILE A 212 -40.59 -23.73 18.16
C ILE A 212 -41.82 -24.63 18.32
N ASP A 213 -42.93 -24.31 17.62
CA ASP A 213 -44.17 -25.07 17.70
C ASP A 213 -44.01 -26.49 17.11
N HIS A 214 -43.22 -26.63 16.05
CA HIS A 214 -42.91 -27.92 15.40
C HIS A 214 -41.61 -28.57 15.91
N ALA A 215 -41.05 -28.11 17.04
CA ALA A 215 -39.77 -28.62 17.55
C ALA A 215 -39.77 -30.16 17.74
N ASN A 216 -40.93 -30.75 18.01
CA ASN A 216 -41.09 -32.20 18.18
C ASN A 216 -40.88 -33.03 16.92
N GLU A 217 -40.99 -32.43 15.73
CA GLU A 217 -40.85 -33.07 14.42
C GLU A 217 -39.41 -33.10 13.91
N ILE A 218 -38.52 -32.34 14.57
CA ILE A 218 -37.11 -32.20 14.18
C ILE A 218 -36.35 -33.50 14.48
N THR A 219 -35.74 -34.07 13.43
CA THR A 219 -35.06 -35.38 13.45
C THR A 219 -33.82 -35.43 14.36
N SER A 220 -33.17 -34.30 14.60
CA SER A 220 -32.00 -34.24 15.48
C SER A 220 -32.43 -33.97 16.91
N GLU A 221 -32.34 -35.01 17.76
CA GLU A 221 -32.73 -34.97 19.17
C GLU A 221 -32.06 -33.80 19.92
N LYS A 222 -30.77 -33.56 19.68
CA LYS A 222 -30.04 -32.44 20.28
C LYS A 222 -30.52 -31.05 19.84
N ILE A 223 -30.94 -30.89 18.58
CA ILE A 223 -31.46 -29.62 18.08
C ILE A 223 -32.87 -29.39 18.64
N LYS A 224 -33.70 -30.44 18.65
CA LYS A 224 -35.02 -30.45 19.28
C LYS A 224 -34.96 -30.03 20.75
N ASP A 225 -34.09 -30.66 21.53
CA ASP A 225 -33.92 -30.34 22.95
C ASP A 225 -33.53 -28.87 23.14
N ASN A 226 -32.57 -28.38 22.35
CA ASN A 226 -32.13 -26.99 22.44
C ASN A 226 -33.20 -25.98 22.00
N ILE A 227 -34.00 -26.27 20.96
CA ILE A 227 -35.09 -25.37 20.56
C ILE A 227 -36.15 -25.29 21.66
N THR A 228 -36.47 -26.44 22.26
CA THR A 228 -37.47 -26.51 23.34
C THR A 228 -36.98 -25.82 24.61
N GLU A 229 -35.73 -26.06 25.01
CA GLU A 229 -35.14 -25.51 26.24
C GLU A 229 -34.84 -24.01 26.13
N TYR A 230 -34.40 -23.54 24.95
CA TYR A 230 -33.94 -22.16 24.73
C TYR A 230 -34.90 -21.32 23.86
N ALA A 231 -36.18 -21.71 23.76
CA ALA A 231 -37.21 -20.99 22.99
C ALA A 231 -37.27 -19.49 23.37
N ASP A 232 -37.32 -19.18 24.66
CA ASP A 232 -37.36 -17.79 25.15
C ASP A 232 -36.08 -17.02 24.85
N GLN A 233 -34.93 -17.69 24.79
CA GLN A 233 -33.66 -17.09 24.37
C GLN A 233 -33.65 -16.76 22.87
N GLY A 234 -34.28 -17.61 22.05
CA GLY A 234 -34.54 -17.32 20.63
C GLY A 234 -35.44 -16.10 20.46
N ARG A 235 -36.56 -16.03 21.21
CA ARG A 235 -37.47 -14.87 21.19
C ARG A 235 -36.80 -13.57 21.63
N LEU A 236 -36.01 -13.63 22.70
CA LEU A 236 -35.18 -12.50 23.14
C LEU A 236 -34.20 -12.08 22.03
N SER A 237 -33.53 -13.04 21.38
CA SER A 237 -32.60 -12.75 20.30
C SER A 237 -33.32 -12.09 19.11
N LYS A 238 -34.54 -12.53 18.79
CA LYS A 238 -35.40 -11.91 17.78
C LYS A 238 -35.72 -10.46 18.11
N GLU A 239 -36.13 -10.17 19.35
CA GLU A 239 -36.41 -8.81 19.82
C GLU A 239 -35.16 -7.90 19.74
N LEU A 240 -33.96 -8.45 19.98
CA LEU A 240 -32.71 -7.69 19.90
C LEU A 240 -32.27 -7.35 18.48
N VAL A 241 -32.58 -8.16 17.46
CA VAL A 241 -32.10 -7.95 16.07
C VAL A 241 -33.13 -7.29 15.16
N ILE A 242 -34.39 -7.21 15.58
CA ILE A 242 -35.41 -6.43 14.86
C ILE A 242 -35.04 -4.95 14.93
N LEU A 243 -35.02 -4.29 13.78
CA LEU A 243 -34.82 -2.84 13.69
C LEU A 243 -36.14 -2.10 13.96
N ASP A 244 -36.08 -1.04 14.78
CA ASP A 244 -37.22 -0.16 15.00
C ASP A 244 -37.40 0.77 13.80
N LYS A 245 -38.56 0.67 13.14
CA LYS A 245 -38.94 1.48 11.98
C LYS A 245 -39.69 2.76 12.34
N ASN A 246 -39.84 3.08 13.63
CA ASN A 246 -40.61 4.21 14.13
C ASN A 246 -39.79 5.15 15.03
N VAL A 247 -38.50 5.35 14.71
CA VAL A 247 -37.65 6.26 15.47
C VAL A 247 -38.20 7.70 15.37
N PRO A 248 -38.37 8.44 16.49
CA PRO A 248 -38.86 9.81 16.47
C PRO A 248 -37.76 10.80 16.07
N VAL A 249 -37.29 10.66 14.84
CA VAL A 249 -36.33 11.53 14.15
C VAL A 249 -37.08 12.33 13.07
N ASP A 250 -36.71 13.60 12.91
CA ASP A 250 -37.28 14.44 11.86
C ASP A 250 -36.67 14.05 10.51
N LEU A 251 -37.44 13.33 9.69
CA LEU A 251 -37.05 12.99 8.33
C LEU A 251 -37.75 13.95 7.37
N ASN A 252 -36.99 14.93 6.92
CA ASN A 252 -37.38 15.85 5.87
C ASN A 252 -36.49 15.64 4.64
N ILE A 253 -37.10 15.16 3.55
CA ILE A 253 -36.40 14.85 2.29
C ILE A 253 -35.65 16.06 1.71
N ASP A 254 -36.20 17.28 1.85
CA ASP A 254 -35.55 18.50 1.36
C ASP A 254 -34.26 18.81 2.12
N SER A 255 -34.19 18.45 3.41
CA SER A 255 -32.97 18.62 4.22
C SER A 255 -31.88 17.62 3.86
N MET A 256 -32.23 16.52 3.17
CA MET A 256 -31.32 15.45 2.76
C MET A 256 -30.83 15.61 1.32
N LYS A 257 -31.18 16.70 0.62
CA LYS A 257 -30.63 17.00 -0.71
C LYS A 257 -29.11 17.06 -0.63
N THR A 258 -28.45 16.39 -1.58
CA THR A 258 -26.99 16.35 -1.64
C THR A 258 -26.43 17.78 -1.79
N PRO A 259 -25.66 18.27 -0.81
CA PRO A 259 -25.06 19.59 -0.90
C PRO A 259 -23.82 19.56 -1.79
N ASP A 260 -23.41 20.74 -2.25
CA ASP A 260 -22.01 20.92 -2.65
C ASP A 260 -21.16 20.95 -1.38
N ILE A 261 -20.36 19.90 -1.19
CA ILE A 261 -19.55 19.73 0.02
C ILE A 261 -18.27 20.57 -0.03
N PHE A 262 -17.88 21.09 -1.20
CA PHE A 262 -16.58 21.72 -1.44
C PHE A 262 -16.57 23.20 -1.06
N SER A 263 -16.87 23.48 0.22
CA SER A 263 -16.84 24.83 0.79
C SER A 263 -15.43 25.26 1.22
N ASP A 264 -15.17 26.57 1.27
CA ASP A 264 -13.94 27.14 1.85
C ASP A 264 -13.71 26.66 3.29
N ALA A 265 -14.78 26.47 4.06
CA ALA A 265 -14.68 26.00 5.43
C ALA A 265 -14.18 24.55 5.52
N LEU A 266 -14.64 23.66 4.61
CA LEU A 266 -14.14 22.29 4.53
C LEU A 266 -12.72 22.23 3.93
N LYS A 267 -12.36 23.17 3.04
CA LYS A 267 -10.98 23.36 2.56
C LYS A 267 -10.03 23.70 3.71
N ASP A 268 -10.37 24.70 4.53
CA ASP A 268 -9.59 25.11 5.69
C ASP A 268 -9.44 23.96 6.70
N PHE A 269 -10.49 23.15 6.88
CA PHE A 269 -10.41 21.92 7.66
C PHE A 269 -9.39 20.94 7.08
N CYS A 270 -9.41 20.70 5.76
CA CYS A 270 -8.46 19.79 5.12
C CYS A 270 -7.02 20.31 5.21
N ILE A 271 -6.79 21.62 5.11
CA ILE A 271 -5.47 22.24 5.33
C ILE A 271 -5.02 22.04 6.79
N ARG A 272 -5.92 22.30 7.75
CA ARG A 272 -5.64 22.16 9.19
C ARG A 272 -5.18 20.75 9.55
N TYR A 273 -5.78 19.73 8.94
CA TYR A 273 -5.43 18.32 9.14
C TYR A 273 -4.41 17.78 8.11
N GLU A 274 -3.81 18.65 7.29
CA GLU A 274 -2.78 18.32 6.29
C GLU A 274 -3.21 17.26 5.26
N MET A 275 -4.52 17.22 4.96
CA MET A 275 -5.11 16.31 3.99
C MET A 275 -5.05 16.87 2.57
N TYR A 276 -3.84 17.24 2.12
CA TYR A 276 -3.62 17.97 0.87
C TYR A 276 -4.09 17.23 -0.39
N ALA A 277 -4.24 15.90 -0.33
CA ALA A 277 -4.77 15.10 -1.44
C ALA A 277 -6.20 15.50 -1.86
N PHE A 278 -6.95 16.20 -0.99
CA PHE A 278 -8.30 16.69 -1.29
C PHE A 278 -8.35 18.14 -1.80
N MET A 279 -7.23 18.88 -1.82
CA MET A 279 -7.21 20.29 -2.26
C MET A 279 -7.75 20.47 -3.68
N LYS A 280 -7.49 19.49 -4.55
CA LYS A 280 -8.00 19.43 -5.93
C LYS A 280 -9.53 19.56 -6.05
N TYR A 281 -10.27 19.43 -4.96
CA TYR A 281 -11.74 19.50 -4.95
C TYR A 281 -12.30 20.86 -4.51
N PHE A 282 -11.57 21.64 -3.71
CA PHE A 282 -12.07 22.89 -3.12
C PHE A 282 -11.78 24.11 -3.97
N ASP A 283 -10.73 24.02 -4.74
CA ASP A 283 -10.33 25.09 -5.59
C ASP A 283 -11.13 25.01 -6.89
N GLY A 284 -12.30 25.65 -6.88
CA GLY A 284 -13.08 25.95 -8.08
C GLY A 284 -12.30 26.74 -9.14
N GLU A 285 -11.06 27.13 -8.84
CA GLU A 285 -9.97 27.53 -9.73
C GLU A 285 -8.63 27.31 -8.96
N VAL A 286 -8.21 26.06 -8.77
CA VAL A 286 -6.77 25.76 -8.83
C VAL A 286 -6.61 25.28 -10.25
N GLU A 287 -5.64 25.86 -10.94
CA GLU A 287 -5.15 25.30 -12.18
C GLU A 287 -5.13 23.77 -12.03
N GLN A 288 -6.08 23.08 -12.67
CA GLN A 288 -6.02 21.62 -12.81
C GLN A 288 -4.57 21.30 -13.13
N PRO A 289 -3.93 20.27 -12.55
CA PRO A 289 -2.51 20.03 -12.74
C PRO A 289 -2.17 20.26 -14.20
N GLN A 290 -1.61 21.45 -14.51
CA GLN A 290 -1.62 21.88 -15.89
C GLN A 290 -0.50 21.08 -16.51
N LYS A 291 -0.77 20.49 -17.68
CA LYS A 291 0.33 20.12 -18.54
C LYS A 291 1.02 21.43 -18.89
N LYS A 292 2.10 21.75 -18.17
CA LYS A 292 2.87 22.96 -18.43
C LYS A 292 3.26 22.86 -19.89
N GLU A 293 2.81 23.82 -20.70
CA GLU A 293 3.20 23.83 -22.09
C GLU A 293 4.71 24.03 -22.13
N PHE A 294 5.40 23.05 -22.71
CA PHE A 294 6.83 23.12 -22.93
C PHE A 294 7.08 22.85 -24.41
N SER A 295 8.09 23.53 -24.95
CA SER A 295 8.50 23.28 -26.32
C SER A 295 9.59 22.20 -26.34
N TYR A 296 9.59 21.36 -27.36
CA TYR A 296 10.67 20.41 -27.58
C TYR A 296 11.06 20.30 -29.05
N GLU A 297 12.31 19.91 -29.29
CA GLU A 297 12.83 19.65 -30.63
C GLU A 297 13.40 18.23 -30.74
N ILE A 298 12.96 17.53 -31.79
CA ILE A 298 13.52 16.24 -32.19
C ILE A 298 14.78 16.50 -33.02
N VAL A 299 15.93 16.12 -32.47
CA VAL A 299 17.25 16.34 -33.04
C VAL A 299 17.65 15.12 -33.88
N ASP A 300 17.06 15.02 -35.07
CA ASP A 300 17.18 13.85 -35.96
C ASP A 300 18.10 14.07 -37.19
N ASN A 301 18.80 15.22 -37.24
CA ASN A 301 19.66 15.59 -38.36
C ASN A 301 20.88 16.41 -37.92
N GLU A 302 21.90 16.43 -38.78
CA GLU A 302 23.20 17.05 -38.49
C GLU A 302 23.13 18.55 -38.18
N ARG A 303 22.16 19.27 -38.78
CA ARG A 303 22.00 20.71 -38.58
C ARG A 303 21.48 21.02 -37.18
N SER A 304 20.37 20.37 -36.77
CA SER A 304 19.84 20.55 -35.41
C SER A 304 20.81 20.02 -34.35
N PHE A 305 21.51 18.91 -34.64
CA PHE A 305 22.52 18.37 -33.73
C PHE A 305 23.69 19.32 -33.51
N SER A 306 24.23 19.91 -34.58
CA SER A 306 25.32 20.90 -34.48
C SER A 306 24.90 22.16 -33.71
N ALA A 307 23.66 22.60 -33.88
CA ALA A 307 23.10 23.72 -33.13
C ALA A 307 23.00 23.38 -31.62
N LEU A 308 22.47 22.20 -31.28
CA LEU A 308 22.41 21.72 -29.90
C LEU A 308 23.80 21.59 -29.27
N LEU A 309 24.78 21.02 -29.97
CA LEU A 309 26.15 20.90 -29.44
C LEU A 309 26.77 22.26 -29.11
N THR A 310 26.50 23.30 -29.91
CA THR A 310 26.98 24.67 -29.64
C THR A 310 26.33 25.20 -28.37
N LEU A 311 25.02 25.03 -28.25
CA LEU A 311 24.25 25.46 -27.09
C LEU A 311 24.71 24.76 -25.80
N LEU A 312 24.88 23.43 -25.82
CA LEU A 312 25.38 22.67 -24.68
C LEU A 312 26.81 23.06 -24.31
N LYS A 313 27.65 23.42 -25.29
CA LYS A 313 29.01 23.92 -25.04
C LYS A 313 29.04 25.27 -24.35
N ASP A 314 28.01 26.09 -24.44
CA ASP A 314 27.97 27.42 -23.80
C ASP A 314 27.17 27.41 -22.48
N THR A 315 26.41 26.35 -22.22
CA THR A 315 25.52 26.23 -21.05
C THR A 315 26.24 25.66 -19.83
N THR A 316 26.04 26.21 -18.63
CA THR A 316 26.66 25.67 -17.40
C THR A 316 25.83 24.56 -16.76
N PHE A 317 24.52 24.76 -16.58
CA PHE A 317 23.62 23.81 -15.92
C PHE A 317 22.74 23.13 -16.97
N ILE A 318 22.78 21.80 -17.00
CA ILE A 318 22.14 21.01 -18.06
C ILE A 318 21.39 19.86 -17.38
N ALA A 319 20.07 19.84 -17.50
CA ALA A 319 19.29 18.65 -17.19
C ALA A 319 19.47 17.62 -18.29
N VAL A 320 19.70 16.37 -17.90
CA VAL A 320 19.90 15.22 -18.80
C VAL A 320 19.07 14.05 -18.32
N ASP A 321 18.48 13.33 -19.26
CA ASP A 321 17.76 12.09 -19.02
C ASP A 321 17.98 11.12 -20.20
N LEU A 322 17.96 9.81 -19.90
CA LEU A 322 18.19 8.74 -20.86
C LEU A 322 17.01 7.79 -20.98
N GLU A 323 16.62 7.57 -22.23
CA GLU A 323 15.72 6.49 -22.57
C GLU A 323 16.48 5.26 -23.02
N THR A 324 16.07 4.10 -22.51
CA THR A 324 16.80 2.84 -22.70
C THR A 324 15.89 1.67 -23.04
N ASP A 325 16.48 0.62 -23.61
CA ASP A 325 15.80 -0.65 -23.87
C ASP A 325 15.64 -1.54 -22.62
N SER A 326 16.19 -1.13 -21.47
CA SER A 326 16.18 -1.92 -20.25
C SER A 326 16.20 -1.07 -18.99
N ARG A 327 15.38 -1.47 -18.00
CA ARG A 327 15.42 -0.90 -16.65
C ARG A 327 16.68 -1.27 -15.85
N ASN A 328 17.53 -2.15 -16.39
CA ASN A 328 18.80 -2.50 -15.74
C ASN A 328 19.95 -1.71 -16.38
N PRO A 329 20.55 -0.74 -15.67
CA PRO A 329 21.58 0.13 -16.24
C PRO A 329 22.87 -0.62 -16.63
N ILE A 330 23.12 -1.83 -16.13
CA ILE A 330 24.30 -2.62 -16.50
C ILE A 330 24.22 -3.18 -17.92
N ASN A 331 23.01 -3.38 -18.43
CA ASN A 331 22.77 -3.93 -19.77
C ASN A 331 22.00 -2.99 -20.69
N GLY A 332 21.44 -1.91 -20.15
CA GLY A 332 20.65 -0.94 -20.88
C GLY A 332 21.47 -0.28 -21.99
N ARG A 333 20.86 -0.20 -23.16
CA ARG A 333 21.37 0.52 -24.31
C ARG A 333 20.57 1.78 -24.48
N ILE A 334 21.28 2.87 -24.79
CA ILE A 334 20.66 4.16 -25.06
C ILE A 334 19.81 4.05 -26.33
N VAL A 335 18.54 4.43 -26.20
CA VAL A 335 17.55 4.60 -27.27
C VAL A 335 17.42 6.07 -27.63
N GLY A 336 17.41 6.95 -26.63
CA GLY A 336 17.35 8.40 -26.81
C GLY A 336 18.01 9.13 -25.66
N ILE A 337 18.39 10.39 -25.92
CA ILE A 337 19.00 11.29 -24.93
C ILE A 337 18.19 12.58 -24.94
N SER A 338 17.70 13.01 -23.79
CA SER A 338 17.05 14.32 -23.65
C SER A 338 17.93 15.30 -22.88
N PHE A 339 17.86 16.56 -23.29
CA PHE A 339 18.53 17.67 -22.61
C PHE A 339 17.58 18.84 -22.42
N CYS A 340 17.66 19.49 -21.27
CA CYS A 340 16.99 20.75 -21.00
C CYS A 340 17.98 21.72 -20.33
N ILE A 341 17.97 22.97 -20.76
CA ILE A 341 18.96 23.98 -20.32
C ILE A 341 18.32 25.24 -19.73
N ASN A 342 17.01 25.39 -19.90
CA ASN A 342 16.19 26.52 -19.45
C ASN A 342 14.71 26.09 -19.42
N ASP A 343 13.85 26.99 -18.99
CA ASP A 343 12.40 26.78 -18.86
C ASP A 343 11.61 26.97 -20.17
N ASP A 344 12.28 27.12 -21.32
CA ASP A 344 11.67 27.36 -22.63
C ASP A 344 11.61 26.09 -23.50
N LYS A 345 12.76 25.38 -23.64
CA LYS A 345 12.89 24.32 -24.64
C LYS A 345 13.74 23.13 -24.19
N SER A 346 13.20 21.93 -24.43
CA SER A 346 13.91 20.65 -24.32
C SER A 346 14.29 20.07 -25.68
N TYR A 347 15.28 19.18 -25.70
CA TYR A 347 15.78 18.54 -26.92
C TYR A 347 15.80 17.04 -26.74
N TYR A 348 15.33 16.29 -27.73
CA TYR A 348 15.39 14.83 -27.74
C TYR A 348 16.21 14.34 -28.93
N ILE A 349 17.23 13.53 -28.67
CA ILE A 349 18.11 12.96 -29.70
C ILE A 349 17.79 11.47 -29.86
N PRO A 350 16.98 11.07 -30.87
CA PRO A 350 16.76 9.64 -31.15
C PRO A 350 18.02 9.02 -31.75
N ILE A 351 18.48 7.89 -31.18
CA ILE A 351 19.68 7.17 -31.63
C ILE A 351 19.56 5.63 -31.61
N GLY A 352 18.46 5.09 -31.09
CA GLY A 352 18.24 3.65 -30.95
C GLY A 352 16.79 3.20 -31.12
N HIS A 353 15.95 3.99 -31.81
CA HIS A 353 14.63 3.52 -32.24
C HIS A 353 14.76 2.52 -33.40
N ILE A 354 13.78 1.63 -33.51
CA ILE A 354 13.69 0.64 -34.60
C ILE A 354 13.18 1.31 -35.88
N PHE A 355 12.26 2.27 -35.76
CA PHE A 355 11.62 2.95 -36.87
C PHE A 355 11.78 4.47 -36.75
N GLY A 356 11.71 5.17 -37.88
CA GLY A 356 11.78 6.63 -37.93
C GLY A 356 13.18 7.17 -38.25
N LYS A 357 13.26 8.49 -38.43
CA LYS A 357 14.49 9.20 -38.77
C LYS A 357 15.28 9.49 -37.49
N GLN A 358 16.57 9.14 -37.48
CA GLN A 358 17.42 9.27 -36.31
C GLN A 358 18.89 9.46 -36.69
N LEU A 359 19.69 9.95 -35.73
CA LEU A 359 21.12 10.17 -35.91
C LEU A 359 21.92 8.87 -35.72
N ASN A 360 23.15 8.86 -36.22
CA ASN A 360 24.07 7.75 -35.97
C ASN A 360 24.54 7.79 -34.52
N LYS A 361 24.17 6.76 -33.73
CA LYS A 361 24.55 6.61 -32.31
C LYS A 361 26.04 6.85 -32.03
N SER A 362 26.93 6.18 -32.77
CA SER A 362 28.37 6.25 -32.51
C SER A 362 28.91 7.68 -32.68
N LYS A 363 28.45 8.36 -33.73
CA LYS A 363 28.80 9.75 -33.96
C LYS A 363 28.26 10.67 -32.86
N VAL A 364 26.97 10.55 -32.52
CA VAL A 364 26.34 11.36 -31.47
C VAL A 364 27.08 11.24 -30.14
N LEU A 365 27.39 10.01 -29.73
CA LEU A 365 28.11 9.76 -28.48
C LEU A 365 29.55 10.30 -28.52
N THR A 366 30.23 10.17 -29.66
CA THR A 366 31.58 10.74 -29.85
C THR A 366 31.57 12.27 -29.73
N ASP A 367 30.58 12.94 -30.31
CA ASP A 367 30.48 14.40 -30.33
C ASP A 367 29.98 14.98 -28.99
N LEU A 368 29.14 14.24 -28.25
CA LEU A 368 28.67 14.60 -26.91
C LEU A 368 29.73 14.36 -25.83
N LYS A 369 30.60 13.36 -26.00
CA LYS A 369 31.59 12.96 -24.99
C LYS A 369 32.42 14.14 -24.45
N PRO A 370 33.02 15.04 -25.28
CA PRO A 370 33.76 16.19 -24.78
C PRO A 370 32.93 17.19 -23.96
N ILE A 371 31.60 17.20 -24.12
CA ILE A 371 30.68 18.07 -23.37
C ILE A 371 30.35 17.42 -22.02
N LEU A 372 29.99 16.13 -22.04
CA LEU A 372 29.65 15.34 -20.86
C LEU A 372 30.85 15.20 -19.90
N GLU A 373 32.07 15.08 -20.44
CA GLU A 373 33.32 14.97 -19.68
C GLU A 373 33.92 16.32 -19.24
N ASN A 374 33.30 17.45 -19.61
CA ASN A 374 33.79 18.78 -19.23
C ASN A 374 33.32 19.18 -17.82
N SER A 375 34.27 19.39 -16.91
CA SER A 375 34.00 19.78 -15.52
C SER A 375 33.37 21.16 -15.35
N SER A 376 33.42 22.03 -16.36
CA SER A 376 32.75 23.33 -16.36
C SER A 376 31.24 23.22 -16.55
N ARG A 377 30.75 22.05 -17.00
CA ARG A 377 29.34 21.73 -17.16
C ARG A 377 28.86 20.97 -15.92
N LYS A 378 27.62 21.23 -15.51
CA LYS A 378 26.98 20.72 -14.29
C LYS A 378 25.68 20.03 -14.68
N PHE A 379 25.64 18.71 -14.50
CA PHE A 379 24.51 17.91 -14.93
C PHE A 379 23.51 17.72 -13.80
N ILE A 380 22.24 17.92 -14.15
CA ILE A 380 21.07 17.76 -13.29
C ILE A 380 20.31 16.54 -13.81
N GLY A 381 19.80 15.71 -12.91
CA GLY A 381 19.03 14.54 -13.28
C GLY A 381 17.99 14.19 -12.23
N HIS A 382 17.18 13.19 -12.53
CA HIS A 382 16.34 12.53 -11.55
C HIS A 382 16.76 11.07 -11.49
N ASN A 383 17.31 10.61 -10.36
CA ASN A 383 17.99 9.31 -10.30
C ASN A 383 19.17 9.22 -11.30
N ILE A 384 19.99 10.28 -11.35
CA ILE A 384 21.09 10.47 -12.31
C ILE A 384 22.16 9.37 -12.26
N LYS A 385 22.19 8.59 -11.17
CA LYS A 385 22.99 7.37 -11.04
C LYS A 385 22.74 6.41 -12.20
N PHE A 386 21.48 6.23 -12.60
CA PHE A 386 21.09 5.35 -13.69
C PHE A 386 21.74 5.82 -15.01
N ASP A 387 21.54 7.09 -15.35
CA ASP A 387 22.07 7.69 -16.58
C ASP A 387 23.58 7.60 -16.64
N TYR A 388 24.25 7.95 -15.53
CA TYR A 388 25.69 7.84 -15.38
C TYR A 388 26.20 6.43 -15.67
N MET A 389 25.53 5.39 -15.13
CA MET A 389 25.92 4.00 -15.36
C MET A 389 25.71 3.56 -16.82
N VAL A 390 24.66 4.04 -17.48
CA VAL A 390 24.39 3.73 -18.89
C VAL A 390 25.40 4.43 -19.79
N PHE A 391 25.75 5.69 -19.54
CA PHE A 391 26.83 6.38 -20.26
C PHE A 391 28.19 5.70 -20.07
N GLN A 392 28.47 5.18 -18.88
CA GLN A 392 29.69 4.40 -18.62
C GLN A 392 29.79 3.14 -19.49
N ASN A 393 28.67 2.47 -19.80
CA ASN A 393 28.67 1.33 -20.74
C ASN A 393 29.11 1.72 -22.16
N GLU A 394 28.90 2.98 -22.53
CA GLU A 394 29.29 3.56 -23.82
C GLU A 394 30.67 4.25 -23.75
N GLY A 395 31.39 4.13 -22.62
CA GLY A 395 32.72 4.70 -22.42
C GLY A 395 32.73 6.22 -22.25
N ILE A 396 31.65 6.79 -21.71
CA ILE A 396 31.52 8.23 -21.41
C ILE A 396 31.43 8.41 -19.89
N GLU A 397 32.25 9.30 -19.34
CA GLU A 397 32.21 9.66 -17.92
C GLU A 397 31.63 11.06 -17.70
N ILE A 398 30.39 11.16 -17.19
CA ILE A 398 29.87 12.48 -16.83
C ILE A 398 30.72 13.08 -15.70
N SER A 399 31.34 14.23 -15.98
CA SER A 399 32.36 14.82 -15.10
C SER A 399 31.76 15.35 -13.79
N THR A 400 30.68 16.13 -13.87
CA THR A 400 30.07 16.77 -12.70
C THR A 400 28.59 16.41 -12.59
N LEU A 401 28.28 15.39 -11.78
CA LEU A 401 26.91 15.12 -11.32
C LEU A 401 26.57 16.16 -10.26
N TYR A 402 25.88 17.22 -10.65
CA TYR A 402 25.71 18.41 -9.81
C TYR A 402 24.48 18.31 -8.92
N PHE A 403 23.36 17.80 -9.43
CA PHE A 403 22.11 17.79 -8.69
C PHE A 403 21.23 16.61 -9.11
N ASP A 404 20.74 15.85 -8.14
CA ASP A 404 19.73 14.81 -8.34
C ASP A 404 18.44 15.22 -7.63
N THR A 405 17.36 15.43 -8.38
CA THR A 405 16.08 15.91 -7.85
C THR A 405 15.37 14.86 -6.98
N MET A 406 15.63 13.57 -7.19
CA MET A 406 15.14 12.48 -6.32
C MET A 406 15.80 12.56 -4.94
N ILE A 407 17.12 12.72 -4.91
CA ILE A 407 17.89 12.87 -3.66
C ILE A 407 17.53 14.17 -2.96
N ALA A 408 17.35 15.26 -3.70
CA ALA A 408 16.96 16.55 -3.16
C ALA A 408 15.60 16.48 -2.44
N SER A 409 14.62 15.84 -3.08
CA SER A 409 13.30 15.59 -2.49
C SER A 409 13.39 14.76 -1.21
N TYR A 410 14.23 13.72 -1.21
CA TYR A 410 14.45 12.85 -0.05
C TYR A 410 15.13 13.58 1.11
N VAL A 411 16.17 14.37 0.86
CA VAL A 411 16.86 15.14 1.91
C VAL A 411 15.92 16.16 2.57
N LEU A 412 14.98 16.72 1.81
CA LEU A 412 13.98 17.67 2.33
C LEU A 412 12.86 16.99 3.13
N ALA A 413 12.53 15.72 2.84
CA ALA A 413 11.44 14.98 3.47
C ALA A 413 11.76 13.46 3.55
N PRO A 414 12.69 13.03 4.42
CA PRO A 414 13.17 11.64 4.47
C PRO A 414 12.14 10.63 5.00
N GLU A 415 11.09 11.10 5.66
CA GLU A 415 9.94 10.30 6.09
C GLU A 415 9.01 9.92 4.93
N GLU A 416 9.05 10.66 3.82
CA GLU A 416 8.28 10.32 2.63
C GLU A 416 8.85 9.05 1.99
N HIS A 417 7.94 8.20 1.50
CA HIS A 417 8.33 6.90 0.97
C HIS A 417 8.49 6.88 -0.54
N ARG A 418 8.21 7.99 -1.21
CA ARG A 418 8.20 8.03 -2.65
C ARG A 418 8.72 9.35 -3.21
N HIS A 419 9.78 9.23 -3.99
CA HIS A 419 10.50 10.36 -4.58
C HIS A 419 10.68 10.18 -6.10
N ASN A 420 9.83 9.40 -6.77
CA ASN A 420 9.90 9.29 -8.23
C ASN A 420 9.43 10.59 -8.90
N LEU A 421 9.87 10.81 -10.14
CA LEU A 421 9.75 12.09 -10.83
C LEU A 421 8.31 12.61 -10.89
N ASN A 422 7.34 11.73 -11.17
CA ASN A 422 5.92 12.10 -11.23
C ASN A 422 5.39 12.63 -9.88
N GLU A 423 5.73 11.97 -8.76
CA GLU A 423 5.25 12.41 -7.45
C GLU A 423 5.94 13.69 -6.98
N VAL A 424 7.24 13.84 -7.28
CA VAL A 424 7.98 15.07 -6.98
C VAL A 424 7.48 16.22 -7.86
N SER A 425 7.20 15.97 -9.14
CA SER A 425 6.59 16.92 -10.07
C SER A 425 5.23 17.39 -9.56
N MET A 426 4.35 16.45 -9.21
CA MET A 426 3.02 16.77 -8.70
C MET A 426 3.09 17.59 -7.40
N LYS A 427 4.00 17.23 -6.48
CA LYS A 427 4.16 17.91 -5.19
C LYS A 427 4.67 19.35 -5.34
N TYR A 428 5.71 19.56 -6.13
CA TYR A 428 6.44 20.84 -6.15
C TYR A 428 6.08 21.76 -7.32
N LEU A 429 5.58 21.20 -8.42
CA LEU A 429 5.25 21.92 -9.64
C LEU A 429 3.76 21.85 -10.01
N GLN A 430 2.97 21.01 -9.31
CA GLN A 430 1.57 20.75 -9.64
C GLN A 430 1.39 20.29 -11.09
N HIS A 431 2.38 19.57 -11.62
CA HIS A 431 2.41 19.13 -13.01
C HIS A 431 2.22 17.61 -13.08
N GLN A 432 1.19 17.18 -13.83
CA GLN A 432 0.95 15.78 -14.14
C GLN A 432 1.77 15.37 -15.37
N MET A 433 2.69 14.45 -15.16
CA MET A 433 3.56 13.95 -16.22
C MET A 433 2.84 12.93 -17.12
N ILE A 434 3.32 12.82 -18.36
CA ILE A 434 2.95 11.81 -19.33
C ILE A 434 3.33 10.44 -18.76
N PRO A 435 2.37 9.53 -18.54
CA PRO A 435 2.69 8.19 -18.06
C PRO A 435 3.43 7.40 -19.13
N ILE A 436 4.54 6.73 -18.76
CA ILE A 436 5.30 5.85 -19.68
C ILE A 436 4.43 4.79 -20.38
N VAL A 437 3.32 4.41 -19.76
CA VAL A 437 2.32 3.48 -20.30
C VAL A 437 1.70 3.96 -21.60
N GLU A 438 1.57 5.27 -21.80
CA GLU A 438 1.06 5.83 -23.05
C GLU A 438 2.05 5.66 -24.20
N ILE A 439 3.34 5.48 -23.87
CA ILE A 439 4.43 5.27 -24.82
C ILE A 439 4.60 3.78 -25.14
N ILE A 440 4.69 2.94 -24.10
CA ILE A 440 5.07 1.53 -24.26
C ILE A 440 3.97 0.52 -23.93
N GLY A 441 2.80 0.96 -23.46
CA GLY A 441 1.69 0.07 -23.07
C GLY A 441 1.89 -0.62 -21.71
N LYS A 442 1.10 -1.68 -21.47
CA LYS A 442 1.03 -2.43 -20.19
C LYS A 442 1.01 -3.94 -20.42
N GLY A 443 1.51 -4.68 -19.43
CA GLY A 443 1.36 -6.13 -19.33
C GLY A 443 2.17 -6.90 -20.39
N LYS A 444 1.62 -8.01 -20.88
CA LYS A 444 2.34 -8.88 -21.85
C LYS A 444 2.53 -8.25 -23.23
N ASN A 445 1.73 -7.23 -23.57
CA ASN A 445 1.81 -6.51 -24.85
C ASN A 445 2.63 -5.23 -24.74
N GLN A 446 3.32 -5.01 -23.63
CA GLN A 446 4.20 -3.86 -23.45
C GLN A 446 5.39 -3.98 -24.42
N ILE A 447 5.61 -2.94 -25.22
CA ILE A 447 6.74 -2.84 -26.15
C ILE A 447 7.99 -2.30 -25.44
N GLN A 448 9.15 -2.39 -26.07
CA GLN A 448 10.36 -1.70 -25.64
C GLN A 448 10.33 -0.23 -26.07
N PHE A 449 11.09 0.63 -25.39
CA PHE A 449 11.08 2.06 -25.71
C PHE A 449 11.53 2.35 -27.15
N GLY A 450 12.50 1.60 -27.68
CA GLY A 450 12.94 1.73 -29.08
C GLY A 450 11.89 1.33 -30.12
N GLU A 451 10.83 0.62 -29.73
CA GLU A 451 9.71 0.28 -30.61
C GLU A 451 8.65 1.39 -30.67
N ALA A 452 8.70 2.38 -29.77
CA ALA A 452 7.76 3.49 -29.74
C ALA A 452 7.99 4.47 -30.90
N GLU A 453 6.91 5.13 -31.33
CA GLU A 453 6.93 6.24 -32.28
C GLU A 453 7.80 7.38 -31.74
N ILE A 454 8.73 7.89 -32.55
CA ILE A 454 9.73 8.88 -32.13
C ILE A 454 9.05 10.14 -31.60
N GLU A 455 7.96 10.58 -32.21
CA GLU A 455 7.23 11.79 -31.84
C GLU A 455 6.69 11.71 -30.40
N LYS A 456 6.09 10.57 -30.02
CA LYS A 456 5.58 10.34 -28.66
C LYS A 456 6.70 10.12 -27.65
N ALA A 457 7.71 9.36 -28.04
CA ALA A 457 8.90 9.14 -27.22
C ALA A 457 9.63 10.45 -26.93
N ALA A 458 9.74 11.33 -27.93
CA ALA A 458 10.35 12.63 -27.79
C ALA A 458 9.59 13.53 -26.84
N GLU A 459 8.25 13.56 -26.92
CA GLU A 459 7.42 14.34 -25.99
C GLU A 459 7.64 13.87 -24.54
N TYR A 460 7.55 12.56 -24.30
CA TYR A 460 7.78 11.97 -22.98
C TYR A 460 9.18 12.28 -22.44
N ALA A 461 10.23 11.94 -23.20
CA ALA A 461 11.61 12.09 -22.75
C ALA A 461 12.02 13.57 -22.58
N ALA A 462 11.48 14.46 -23.41
CA ALA A 462 11.72 15.89 -23.30
C ALA A 462 10.98 16.51 -22.10
N GLU A 463 9.81 15.98 -21.72
CA GLU A 463 9.10 16.35 -20.49
C GLU A 463 9.91 15.93 -19.26
N ASP A 464 10.46 14.72 -19.23
CA ASP A 464 11.28 14.23 -18.12
C ASP A 464 12.50 15.15 -17.85
N ALA A 465 13.22 15.55 -18.91
CA ALA A 465 14.31 16.51 -18.80
C ALA A 465 13.84 17.93 -18.41
N TYR A 466 12.70 18.39 -18.94
CA TYR A 466 12.11 19.70 -18.63
C TYR A 466 11.72 19.82 -17.17
N ILE A 467 10.95 18.85 -16.67
CA ILE A 467 10.46 18.79 -15.31
C ILE A 467 11.62 18.63 -14.33
N THR A 468 12.63 17.84 -14.69
CA THR A 468 13.87 17.74 -13.91
C THR A 468 14.57 19.09 -13.76
N PHE A 469 14.64 19.90 -14.82
CA PHE A 469 15.22 21.25 -14.77
C PHE A 469 14.41 22.17 -13.84
N LEU A 470 13.09 22.24 -14.01
CA LEU A 470 12.21 23.06 -13.17
C LEU A 470 12.24 22.63 -11.69
N LEU A 471 12.31 21.33 -11.43
CA LEU A 471 12.45 20.81 -10.07
C LEU A 471 13.77 21.24 -9.45
N TRP A 472 14.87 21.25 -10.20
CA TRP A 472 16.13 21.78 -9.69
C TRP A 472 16.02 23.25 -9.29
N GLU A 473 15.43 24.10 -10.15
CA GLU A 473 15.21 25.51 -9.84
C GLU A 473 14.34 25.71 -8.59
N LYS A 474 13.36 24.81 -8.36
CA LYS A 474 12.47 24.86 -7.22
C LYS A 474 13.06 24.30 -5.92
N LEU A 475 13.83 23.21 -6.00
CA LEU A 475 14.34 22.47 -4.85
C LEU A 475 15.68 23.01 -4.34
N LYS A 476 16.55 23.49 -5.23
CA LYS A 476 17.85 24.02 -4.83
C LYS A 476 17.72 25.16 -3.80
N PRO A 477 16.87 26.20 -3.99
CA PRO A 477 16.71 27.26 -3.00
C PRO A 477 16.12 26.75 -1.67
N GLN A 478 15.32 25.68 -1.69
CA GLN A 478 14.76 25.08 -0.48
C GLN A 478 15.83 24.40 0.35
N ILE A 479 16.71 23.59 -0.28
CA ILE A 479 17.87 22.97 0.39
C ILE A 479 18.75 24.04 1.04
N ASP A 480 19.03 25.13 0.31
CA ASP A 480 19.84 26.24 0.81
C ASP A 480 19.16 26.94 2.01
N LYS A 481 17.83 27.11 1.97
CA LYS A 481 17.05 27.75 3.03
C LYS A 481 17.03 26.95 4.34
N VAL A 482 17.05 25.62 4.27
CA VAL A 482 17.05 24.75 5.47
C VAL A 482 18.45 24.28 5.89
N GLU A 483 19.50 24.91 5.36
CA GLU A 483 20.90 24.65 5.70
C GLU A 483 21.38 23.21 5.42
N LEU A 484 20.72 22.49 4.51
CA LEU A 484 21.07 21.11 4.13
C LEU A 484 22.09 21.01 2.99
N SER A 485 22.58 22.15 2.47
CA SER A 485 23.48 22.18 1.31
C SER A 485 24.77 21.36 1.53
N LYS A 486 25.35 21.35 2.73
CA LYS A 486 26.54 20.54 3.02
C LYS A 486 26.24 19.05 2.96
N LEU A 487 25.15 18.60 3.59
CA LEU A 487 24.71 17.20 3.51
C LEU A 487 24.49 16.79 2.05
N PHE A 488 23.79 17.63 1.28
CA PHE A 488 23.48 17.33 -0.11
C PHE A 488 24.73 17.29 -1.01
N TYR A 489 25.53 18.37 -1.02
CA TYR A 489 26.65 18.50 -1.96
C TYR A 489 27.94 17.81 -1.52
N ASP A 490 28.19 17.66 -0.21
CA ASP A 490 29.44 17.07 0.29
C ASP A 490 29.31 15.57 0.58
N ILE A 491 28.08 15.07 0.80
CA ILE A 491 27.83 13.65 1.15
C ILE A 491 27.00 12.96 0.06
N GLU A 492 25.76 13.41 -0.17
CA GLU A 492 24.81 12.65 -1.01
C GLU A 492 25.19 12.65 -2.51
N MET A 493 25.56 13.79 -3.07
CA MET A 493 25.91 13.88 -4.50
C MET A 493 27.23 13.16 -4.85
N PRO A 494 28.34 13.27 -4.08
CA PRO A 494 29.54 12.47 -4.31
C PRO A 494 29.29 10.97 -4.18
N LEU A 495 28.38 10.57 -3.29
CA LEU A 495 28.02 9.17 -3.08
C LEU A 495 27.38 8.54 -4.32
N VAL A 496 26.68 9.31 -5.16
CA VAL A 496 26.08 8.82 -6.42
C VAL A 496 27.12 8.12 -7.30
N LYS A 497 28.27 8.76 -7.54
CA LYS A 497 29.35 8.17 -8.37
C LYS A 497 29.96 6.94 -7.72
N ALA A 498 30.19 6.99 -6.41
CA ALA A 498 30.76 5.86 -5.68
C ALA A 498 29.84 4.64 -5.75
N LEU A 499 28.53 4.82 -5.55
CA LEU A 499 27.54 3.76 -5.67
C LEU A 499 27.44 3.24 -7.10
N ALA A 500 27.36 4.12 -8.10
CA ALA A 500 27.36 3.70 -9.50
C ALA A 500 28.57 2.81 -9.84
N GLN A 501 29.77 3.20 -9.39
CA GLN A 501 30.97 2.39 -9.61
C GLN A 501 30.91 1.05 -8.89
N MET A 502 30.38 1.00 -7.66
CA MET A 502 30.15 -0.25 -6.94
C MET A 502 29.19 -1.17 -7.70
N GLU A 503 28.10 -0.62 -8.24
CA GLU A 503 27.13 -1.38 -9.05
C GLU A 503 27.73 -1.88 -10.36
N ILE A 504 28.44 -1.02 -11.11
CA ILE A 504 29.12 -1.38 -12.36
C ILE A 504 30.15 -2.48 -12.11
N ASN A 505 30.96 -2.36 -11.05
CA ASN A 505 31.95 -3.36 -10.69
C ASN A 505 31.28 -4.70 -10.35
N GLY A 506 30.20 -4.69 -9.57
CA GLY A 506 29.51 -5.90 -9.11
C GLY A 506 30.40 -6.82 -8.27
N ILE A 507 29.89 -8.00 -7.93
CA ILE A 507 30.58 -9.01 -7.13
C ILE A 507 30.55 -10.38 -7.80
N TYR A 508 31.67 -11.10 -7.73
CA TYR A 508 31.80 -12.43 -8.32
C TYR A 508 31.47 -13.52 -7.28
N ILE A 509 30.89 -14.62 -7.74
CA ILE A 509 30.51 -15.75 -6.87
C ILE A 509 31.04 -17.09 -7.41
N ASP A 510 31.37 -17.99 -6.49
CA ASP A 510 31.71 -19.38 -6.78
C ASP A 510 30.44 -20.21 -7.04
N LEU A 511 30.14 -20.45 -8.31
CA LEU A 511 28.96 -21.20 -8.73
C LEU A 511 28.95 -22.65 -8.24
N ASP A 512 30.11 -23.29 -8.11
CA ASP A 512 30.17 -24.70 -7.72
C ASP A 512 29.99 -24.85 -6.22
N LEU A 513 30.53 -23.93 -5.43
CA LEU A 513 30.21 -23.85 -4.00
C LEU A 513 28.72 -23.57 -3.78
N PHE A 514 28.11 -22.64 -4.52
CA PHE A 514 26.67 -22.36 -4.41
C PHE A 514 25.81 -23.58 -4.77
N LYS A 515 26.16 -24.34 -5.83
CA LYS A 515 25.47 -25.61 -6.17
C LYS A 515 25.62 -26.65 -5.07
N LYS A 516 26.81 -26.78 -4.49
CA LYS A 516 27.07 -27.70 -3.37
C LYS A 516 26.19 -27.36 -2.17
N ILE A 517 26.18 -26.09 -1.76
CA ILE A 517 25.34 -25.59 -0.65
C ILE A 517 23.85 -25.82 -0.96
N SER A 518 23.41 -25.61 -2.21
CA SER A 518 22.02 -25.88 -2.61
C SER A 518 21.63 -27.33 -2.34
N LYS A 519 22.46 -28.29 -2.75
CA LYS A 519 22.19 -29.72 -2.58
C LYS A 519 22.15 -30.12 -1.11
N GLU A 520 23.06 -29.59 -0.29
CA GLU A 520 23.07 -29.82 1.16
C GLU A 520 21.82 -29.23 1.83
N LEU A 521 21.37 -28.05 1.40
CA LEU A 521 20.13 -27.45 1.88
C LEU A 521 18.89 -28.23 1.47
N ASP A 522 18.82 -28.72 0.23
CA ASP A 522 17.72 -29.55 -0.25
C ASP A 522 17.55 -30.80 0.63
N GLN A 523 18.65 -31.47 0.96
CA GLN A 523 18.65 -32.63 1.86
C GLN A 523 18.13 -32.27 3.26
N LYS A 524 18.68 -31.22 3.89
CA LYS A 524 18.27 -30.78 5.23
C LYS A 524 16.81 -30.32 5.29
N ILE A 525 16.32 -29.68 4.24
CA ILE A 525 14.93 -29.22 4.15
C ILE A 525 13.98 -30.41 4.06
N GLU A 526 14.29 -31.43 3.26
CA GLU A 526 13.47 -32.63 3.16
C GLU A 526 13.53 -33.48 4.45
N GLU A 527 14.69 -33.58 5.11
CA GLU A 527 14.82 -34.23 6.42
C GLU A 527 13.94 -33.55 7.49
N LEU A 528 13.98 -32.21 7.58
CA LEU A 528 13.13 -31.45 8.50
C LEU A 528 11.65 -31.58 8.14
N LYS A 529 11.30 -31.58 6.86
CA LYS A 529 9.92 -31.76 6.41
C LYS A 529 9.38 -33.14 6.80
N ASN A 530 10.17 -34.19 6.59
CA ASN A 530 9.82 -35.56 7.01
C ASN A 530 9.69 -35.64 8.54
N THR A 531 10.56 -34.96 9.28
CA THR A 531 10.47 -34.87 10.75
C THR A 531 9.19 -34.18 11.21
N ILE A 532 8.83 -33.06 10.55
CA ILE A 532 7.58 -32.34 10.82
C ILE A 532 6.38 -33.25 10.55
N HIS A 533 6.31 -33.89 9.38
CA HIS A 533 5.23 -34.82 9.03
C HIS A 533 5.12 -36.00 9.99
N TYR A 534 6.26 -36.55 10.43
CA TYR A 534 6.29 -37.61 11.43
C TYR A 534 5.73 -37.14 12.78
N LYS A 535 6.14 -35.95 13.25
CA LYS A 535 5.67 -35.37 14.52
C LYS A 535 4.18 -34.98 14.48
N THR A 536 3.65 -34.65 13.31
CA THR A 536 2.22 -34.28 13.14
C THR A 536 1.33 -35.46 12.77
N GLY A 537 1.89 -36.60 12.36
CA GLY A 537 1.14 -37.81 11.99
C GLY A 537 0.43 -37.75 10.63
N GLU A 538 0.65 -36.69 9.84
CA GLU A 538 0.06 -36.54 8.51
C GLU A 538 0.93 -35.68 7.59
N SER A 539 0.73 -35.86 6.27
CA SER A 539 1.44 -35.11 5.23
C SER A 539 0.62 -33.90 4.80
N PHE A 540 1.24 -32.73 4.78
CA PHE A 540 0.64 -31.47 4.38
C PHE A 540 1.70 -30.51 3.83
N ASN A 541 1.26 -29.39 3.24
CA ASN A 541 2.18 -28.37 2.76
C ASN A 541 2.64 -27.45 3.91
N VAL A 542 3.87 -27.66 4.39
CA VAL A 542 4.50 -26.86 5.45
C VAL A 542 4.70 -25.39 5.06
N ASP A 543 4.79 -25.10 3.75
CA ASP A 543 4.90 -23.74 3.23
C ASP A 543 3.55 -22.99 3.26
N SER A 544 2.42 -23.70 3.42
CA SER A 544 1.09 -23.10 3.45
C SER A 544 0.72 -22.64 4.87
N PRO A 545 0.60 -21.34 5.14
CA PRO A 545 0.29 -20.84 6.48
C PRO A 545 -1.07 -21.32 7.00
N SER A 546 -2.05 -21.52 6.12
CA SER A 546 -3.40 -21.98 6.49
C SER A 546 -3.39 -23.44 6.93
N GLN A 547 -2.78 -24.33 6.13
CA GLN A 547 -2.64 -25.74 6.49
C GLN A 547 -1.81 -25.89 7.77
N LEU A 548 -0.67 -25.20 7.85
CA LEU A 548 0.16 -25.25 9.05
C LEU A 548 -0.57 -24.75 10.30
N SER A 549 -1.38 -23.69 10.18
CA SER A 549 -2.21 -23.16 11.25
C SER A 549 -3.21 -24.20 11.75
N GLU A 550 -3.93 -24.87 10.86
CA GLU A 550 -4.88 -25.92 11.20
C GLU A 550 -4.20 -27.07 11.97
N ILE A 551 -3.06 -27.55 11.46
CA ILE A 551 -2.29 -28.62 12.11
C ILE A 551 -1.85 -28.22 13.52
N LEU A 552 -1.22 -27.05 13.69
CA LEU A 552 -0.63 -26.65 14.96
C LEU A 552 -1.69 -26.39 16.04
N PHE A 553 -2.76 -25.68 15.69
CA PHE A 553 -3.68 -25.16 16.70
C PHE A 553 -4.93 -26.04 16.87
N GLU A 554 -5.44 -26.67 15.81
CA GLU A 554 -6.65 -27.48 15.89
C GLU A 554 -6.34 -28.94 16.20
N LYS A 555 -5.39 -29.55 15.46
CA LYS A 555 -5.05 -30.96 15.63
C LYS A 555 -4.06 -31.22 16.76
N MET A 556 -2.96 -30.47 16.78
CA MET A 556 -1.94 -30.61 17.83
C MET A 556 -2.31 -29.87 19.13
N GLY A 557 -3.39 -29.08 19.12
CA GLY A 557 -3.91 -28.39 20.29
C GLY A 557 -2.96 -27.36 20.91
N MET A 558 -2.04 -26.79 20.12
CA MET A 558 -1.12 -25.76 20.62
C MET A 558 -1.87 -24.47 20.99
N PRO A 559 -1.37 -23.69 21.96
CA PRO A 559 -2.02 -22.45 22.37
C PRO A 559 -1.99 -21.39 21.27
N VAL A 560 -3.14 -20.79 20.99
CA VAL A 560 -3.27 -19.70 20.01
C VAL A 560 -2.78 -18.40 20.63
N ILE A 561 -1.67 -17.87 20.13
CA ILE A 561 -1.06 -16.62 20.63
C ILE A 561 -1.64 -15.38 19.92
N LYS A 562 -1.90 -15.48 18.62
CA LYS A 562 -2.31 -14.33 17.78
C LYS A 562 -3.22 -14.79 16.65
N ARG A 563 -4.32 -14.06 16.42
CA ARG A 563 -5.24 -14.26 15.28
C ARG A 563 -5.04 -13.18 14.23
N THR A 564 -5.19 -13.55 12.97
CA THR A 564 -5.23 -12.65 11.82
C THR A 564 -6.59 -12.79 11.12
N LYS A 565 -6.87 -11.90 10.15
CA LYS A 565 -8.10 -11.96 9.34
C LYS A 565 -8.27 -13.29 8.57
N THR A 566 -7.19 -14.05 8.40
CA THR A 566 -7.15 -15.29 7.60
C THR A 566 -6.99 -16.56 8.43
N GLY A 567 -7.02 -16.48 9.77
CA GLY A 567 -6.87 -17.63 10.67
C GLY A 567 -5.89 -17.37 11.83
N TYR A 568 -5.27 -18.42 12.36
CA TYR A 568 -4.24 -18.26 13.38
C TYR A 568 -2.91 -17.86 12.75
N SER A 569 -2.19 -16.91 13.37
CA SER A 569 -0.89 -16.49 12.86
C SER A 569 0.15 -17.58 13.14
N THR A 570 0.92 -17.93 12.11
CA THR A 570 2.10 -18.78 12.23
C THR A 570 3.38 -17.97 12.02
N ASP A 571 3.37 -16.66 12.23
CA ASP A 571 4.54 -15.81 11.96
C ASP A 571 5.72 -16.13 12.90
N ILE A 572 6.92 -15.66 12.54
CA ILE A 572 8.16 -15.97 13.28
C ILE A 572 8.06 -15.62 14.76
N GLU A 573 7.38 -14.52 15.10
CA GLU A 573 7.19 -14.08 16.49
C GLU A 573 6.32 -15.06 17.28
N VAL A 574 5.24 -15.57 16.67
CA VAL A 574 4.35 -16.56 17.28
C VAL A 574 5.07 -17.89 17.46
N LEU A 575 5.72 -18.37 16.40
CA LEU A 575 6.47 -19.63 16.46
C LEU A 575 7.60 -19.57 17.49
N THR A 576 8.29 -18.43 17.63
CA THR A 576 9.37 -18.26 18.62
C THR A 576 8.85 -18.31 20.06
N LYS A 577 7.63 -17.82 20.31
CA LYS A 577 7.00 -17.96 21.62
C LYS A 577 6.61 -19.43 21.88
N LEU A 578 6.06 -20.11 20.87
CA LEU A 578 5.69 -21.53 20.96
C LEU A 578 6.89 -22.45 21.10
N SER A 579 8.03 -22.13 20.48
CA SER A 579 9.22 -22.99 20.51
C SER A 579 9.86 -23.12 21.89
N ARG A 580 9.49 -22.26 22.85
CA ARG A 580 9.87 -22.40 24.26
C ARG A 580 9.28 -23.65 24.92
N THR A 581 8.19 -24.18 24.38
CA THR A 581 7.45 -25.30 24.96
C THR A 581 7.26 -26.44 23.96
N PHE A 582 7.18 -26.14 22.66
CA PHE A 582 6.89 -27.11 21.61
C PHE A 582 8.06 -27.22 20.63
N GLU A 583 8.74 -28.37 20.63
CA GLU A 583 9.87 -28.65 19.73
C GLU A 583 9.46 -28.55 18.25
N LEU A 584 8.24 -28.96 17.90
CA LEU A 584 7.70 -28.84 16.54
C LEU A 584 7.71 -27.39 16.03
N ALA A 585 7.46 -26.40 16.90
CA ALA A 585 7.54 -25.00 16.50
C ALA A 585 8.99 -24.58 16.18
N GLN A 586 9.98 -25.14 16.89
CA GLN A 586 11.40 -24.92 16.58
C GLN A 586 11.78 -25.54 15.23
N ASP A 587 11.29 -26.74 14.93
CA ASP A 587 11.54 -27.41 13.64
C ASP A 587 10.98 -26.60 12.47
N ILE A 588 9.78 -26.03 12.63
CA ILE A 588 9.15 -25.17 11.63
C ILE A 588 9.93 -23.87 11.43
N ILE A 589 10.43 -23.26 12.52
CA ILE A 589 11.32 -22.09 12.43
C ILE A 589 12.56 -22.43 11.60
N ASN A 590 13.22 -23.55 11.93
CA ASN A 590 14.41 -24.02 11.23
C ASN A 590 14.11 -24.28 9.75
N TYR A 591 13.02 -24.99 9.46
CA TYR A 591 12.55 -25.26 8.10
C TYR A 591 12.37 -23.96 7.29
N ARG A 592 11.63 -22.98 7.83
CA ARG A 592 11.38 -21.69 7.15
C ARG A 592 12.66 -20.88 6.96
N GLN A 593 13.58 -20.91 7.93
CA GLN A 593 14.88 -20.25 7.82
C GLN A 593 15.71 -20.86 6.68
N LEU A 594 15.82 -22.19 6.61
CA LEU A 594 16.51 -22.87 5.52
C LEU A 594 15.84 -22.63 4.17
N LYS A 595 14.51 -22.67 4.11
CA LYS A 595 13.77 -22.44 2.87
C LYS A 595 13.91 -21.01 2.36
N LYS A 596 13.92 -20.02 3.27
CA LYS A 596 14.22 -18.63 2.93
C LYS A 596 15.65 -18.49 2.43
N LEU A 597 16.63 -19.10 3.10
CA LEU A 597 18.03 -19.08 2.69
C LEU A 597 18.22 -19.65 1.28
N GLN A 598 17.61 -20.81 1.02
CA GLN A 598 17.63 -21.49 -0.26
C GLN A 598 16.99 -20.65 -1.37
N SER A 599 15.75 -20.21 -1.17
CA SER A 599 14.97 -19.53 -2.21
C SER A 599 15.45 -18.11 -2.50
N THR A 600 15.79 -17.35 -1.45
CA THR A 600 16.12 -15.92 -1.56
C THR A 600 17.55 -15.68 -2.01
N TYR A 601 18.49 -16.55 -1.63
CA TYR A 601 19.91 -16.34 -1.89
C TYR A 601 20.49 -17.42 -2.81
N ILE A 602 20.50 -18.68 -2.37
CA ILE A 602 21.24 -19.76 -3.04
C ILE A 602 20.71 -20.03 -4.46
N ASN A 603 19.39 -20.10 -4.63
CA ASN A 603 18.77 -20.36 -5.94
C ASN A 603 18.60 -19.10 -6.79
N ALA A 604 18.59 -17.93 -6.16
CA ALA A 604 18.37 -16.66 -6.84
C ALA A 604 19.67 -16.10 -7.44
N PHE A 605 20.77 -16.10 -6.68
CA PHE A 605 22.02 -15.45 -7.08
C PHE A 605 22.61 -15.98 -8.39
N PRO A 606 22.68 -17.31 -8.65
CA PRO A 606 23.15 -17.82 -9.94
C PRO A 606 22.34 -17.32 -11.14
N LYS A 607 21.04 -17.03 -10.95
CA LYS A 607 20.16 -16.51 -12.01
C LYS A 607 20.35 -15.01 -12.24
N LEU A 608 20.93 -14.30 -11.28
CA LEU A 608 21.22 -12.86 -11.35
C LEU A 608 22.62 -12.56 -11.89
N ILE A 609 23.43 -13.58 -12.21
CA ILE A 609 24.73 -13.39 -12.83
C ILE A 609 24.55 -12.76 -14.21
N ASN A 610 25.21 -11.63 -14.40
CA ASN A 610 25.26 -10.97 -15.67
C ASN A 610 26.13 -11.77 -16.66
N ARG A 611 25.61 -12.01 -17.87
CA ARG A 611 26.29 -12.83 -18.88
C ARG A 611 27.58 -12.21 -19.43
N ARG A 612 27.71 -10.88 -19.41
CA ARG A 612 28.85 -10.13 -19.95
C ARG A 612 29.99 -10.05 -18.93
N THR A 613 29.67 -9.74 -17.67
CA THR A 613 30.69 -9.52 -16.63
C THR A 613 30.99 -10.78 -15.82
N HIS A 614 30.09 -11.77 -15.85
CA HIS A 614 30.07 -12.93 -14.96
C HIS A 614 29.94 -12.56 -13.48
N ARG A 615 29.38 -11.39 -13.17
CA ARG A 615 29.21 -10.87 -11.81
C ARG A 615 27.75 -10.58 -11.51
N ILE A 616 27.44 -10.46 -10.22
CA ILE A 616 26.15 -10.00 -9.72
C ILE A 616 26.26 -8.50 -9.46
N HIS A 617 25.26 -7.76 -9.92
CA HIS A 617 25.20 -6.30 -9.78
C HIS A 617 23.97 -5.94 -8.95
N SER A 618 24.19 -5.62 -7.67
CA SER A 618 23.13 -5.16 -6.76
C SER A 618 22.90 -3.67 -6.97
N SER A 619 21.66 -3.21 -6.81
CA SER A 619 21.34 -1.78 -6.82
C SER A 619 21.31 -1.22 -5.39
N PHE A 620 22.07 -0.16 -5.14
CA PHE A 620 22.15 0.56 -3.88
C PHE A 620 21.30 1.83 -3.92
N ASN A 621 20.32 1.95 -3.03
CA ASN A 621 19.37 3.07 -3.04
C ASN A 621 19.59 4.00 -1.84
N GLN A 622 19.75 5.29 -2.11
CA GLN A 622 19.90 6.36 -1.11
C GLN A 622 18.55 6.79 -0.51
N THR A 623 17.48 6.81 -1.30
CA THR A 623 16.22 7.49 -0.99
C THR A 623 15.11 6.57 -0.44
N VAL A 624 15.48 5.51 0.29
CA VAL A 624 14.51 4.49 0.76
C VAL A 624 14.35 4.46 2.28
N THR A 625 15.43 4.51 3.05
CA THR A 625 15.33 4.37 4.52
C THR A 625 15.23 5.75 5.16
N ALA A 626 14.29 5.98 6.07
CA ALA A 626 14.21 7.28 6.77
C ALA A 626 15.46 7.60 7.60
N THR A 627 16.25 6.57 7.96
CA THR A 627 17.48 6.71 8.75
C THR A 627 18.69 7.22 7.97
N GLY A 628 18.60 7.41 6.66
CA GLY A 628 19.73 7.77 5.80
C GLY A 628 20.66 6.59 5.43
N ARG A 629 20.35 5.36 5.88
CA ARG A 629 21.12 4.18 5.47
C ARG A 629 20.81 3.81 4.03
N LEU A 630 21.85 3.38 3.32
CA LEU A 630 21.70 2.73 2.02
C LEU A 630 20.82 1.48 2.18
N SER A 631 20.00 1.20 1.17
CA SER A 631 19.34 -0.09 0.99
C SER A 631 19.91 -0.81 -0.24
N SER A 632 19.76 -2.13 -0.33
CA SER A 632 20.18 -2.90 -1.50
C SER A 632 19.04 -3.75 -2.07
N SER A 633 19.00 -3.87 -3.40
CA SER A 633 17.98 -4.63 -4.13
C SER A 633 18.55 -5.32 -5.36
N ASN A 634 17.90 -6.41 -5.82
CA ASN A 634 18.23 -7.16 -7.04
C ASN A 634 19.71 -7.61 -7.17
N PRO A 635 20.31 -8.30 -6.18
CA PRO A 635 19.70 -8.79 -4.94
C PRO A 635 19.95 -7.88 -3.73
N ASN A 636 19.22 -8.11 -2.64
CA ASN A 636 19.50 -7.46 -1.36
C ASN A 636 20.69 -8.18 -0.66
N LEU A 637 21.86 -7.56 -0.74
CA LEU A 637 23.10 -8.07 -0.15
C LEU A 637 23.22 -7.79 1.36
N GLN A 638 22.46 -6.82 1.88
CA GLN A 638 22.51 -6.43 3.30
C GLN A 638 21.86 -7.47 4.22
N ASN A 639 20.84 -8.16 3.73
CA ASN A 639 20.09 -9.14 4.52
C ASN A 639 20.73 -10.53 4.56
N ILE A 640 21.94 -10.70 4.02
CA ILE A 640 22.67 -11.97 4.06
C ILE A 640 23.04 -12.31 5.52
N PRO A 641 22.56 -13.44 6.09
CA PRO A 641 22.83 -13.77 7.49
C PRO A 641 24.32 -13.86 7.81
N ILE A 642 24.73 -13.26 8.93
CA ILE A 642 26.13 -13.18 9.40
C ILE A 642 26.45 -14.29 10.41
N ARG A 643 25.51 -14.59 11.31
CA ARG A 643 25.76 -15.38 12.53
C ARG A 643 25.49 -16.88 12.35
N THR A 644 24.84 -17.30 11.27
CA THR A 644 24.54 -18.71 11.00
C THR A 644 25.70 -19.36 10.26
N GLU A 645 25.95 -20.64 10.51
CA GLU A 645 27.00 -21.42 9.82
C GLU A 645 26.80 -21.41 8.30
N ILE A 646 25.56 -21.66 7.85
CA ILE A 646 25.19 -21.62 6.42
C ILE A 646 25.38 -20.21 5.83
N GLY A 647 25.07 -19.16 6.59
CA GLY A 647 25.31 -17.78 6.17
C GLY A 647 26.81 -17.49 5.98
N ARG A 648 27.66 -18.03 6.85
CA ARG A 648 29.13 -17.95 6.72
C ARG A 648 29.63 -18.73 5.50
N GLU A 649 29.16 -19.95 5.27
CA GLU A 649 29.52 -20.73 4.08
C GLU A 649 29.09 -20.03 2.79
N MET A 650 27.90 -19.46 2.75
CA MET A 650 27.45 -18.68 1.60
C MET A 650 28.34 -17.45 1.36
N ARG A 651 28.78 -16.76 2.43
CA ARG A 651 29.72 -15.63 2.31
C ARG A 651 31.07 -16.04 1.74
N LYS A 652 31.57 -17.26 2.03
CA LYS A 652 32.78 -17.79 1.40
C LYS A 652 32.64 -17.94 -0.11
N GLY A 653 31.42 -18.09 -0.61
CA GLY A 653 31.14 -18.12 -2.04
C GLY A 653 31.29 -16.78 -2.75
N PHE A 654 31.45 -15.66 -2.04
CA PHE A 654 31.82 -14.39 -2.66
C PHE A 654 33.33 -14.28 -2.73
N ILE A 655 33.88 -14.45 -3.93
CA ILE A 655 35.33 -14.53 -4.15
C ILE A 655 35.78 -13.49 -5.18
N PRO A 656 37.07 -13.12 -5.19
CA PRO A 656 37.63 -12.34 -6.28
C PRO A 656 37.54 -13.11 -7.60
N GLN A 657 37.24 -12.42 -8.70
CA GLN A 657 37.18 -13.05 -10.03
C GLN A 657 38.57 -13.40 -10.57
N LYS A 658 39.60 -12.66 -10.15
CA LYS A 658 40.99 -12.89 -10.54
C LYS A 658 41.76 -13.45 -9.35
N ASN A 659 42.64 -14.42 -9.61
CA ASN A 659 43.35 -15.17 -8.57
C ASN A 659 44.40 -14.35 -7.81
N ASP A 660 44.84 -13.21 -8.36
CA ASP A 660 45.80 -12.28 -7.76
C ASP A 660 45.13 -11.18 -6.92
N HIS A 661 43.80 -11.20 -6.78
CA HIS A 661 43.04 -10.26 -5.97
C HIS A 661 42.58 -10.91 -4.66
N LEU A 662 42.34 -10.09 -3.63
CA LEU A 662 41.80 -10.50 -2.34
C LEU A 662 40.56 -9.68 -1.99
N ILE A 663 39.65 -10.25 -1.19
CA ILE A 663 38.55 -9.49 -0.58
C ILE A 663 39.03 -8.91 0.75
N LEU A 664 38.95 -7.58 0.87
CA LEU A 664 39.15 -6.86 2.12
C LEU A 664 37.79 -6.46 2.70
N SER A 665 37.57 -6.75 3.99
CA SER A 665 36.40 -6.29 4.73
C SER A 665 36.84 -5.31 5.81
N ALA A 666 36.34 -4.08 5.75
CA ALA A 666 36.53 -3.07 6.80
C ALA A 666 35.16 -2.75 7.43
N ASP A 667 35.07 -2.85 8.75
CA ASP A 667 33.82 -2.66 9.49
C ASP A 667 33.99 -1.64 10.62
N TYR A 668 32.95 -0.84 10.86
CA TYR A 668 32.96 0.15 11.91
C TYR A 668 32.59 -0.49 13.25
N SER A 669 33.59 -0.69 14.10
CA SER A 669 33.41 -1.31 15.42
C SER A 669 32.52 -0.47 16.34
N GLN A 670 31.28 -0.93 16.55
CA GLN A 670 30.32 -0.36 17.50
C GLN A 670 30.02 1.13 17.29
N ILE A 671 30.02 1.59 16.03
CA ILE A 671 29.81 3.01 15.70
C ILE A 671 28.55 3.61 16.31
N GLU A 672 27.46 2.85 16.38
CA GLU A 672 26.20 3.32 16.98
C GLU A 672 26.39 3.66 18.47
N LEU A 673 27.06 2.81 19.24
CA LEU A 673 27.33 3.07 20.65
C LEU A 673 28.33 4.19 20.86
N ARG A 674 29.33 4.31 19.97
CA ARG A 674 30.28 5.43 19.97
C ARG A 674 29.58 6.78 19.71
N ILE A 675 28.64 6.81 18.77
CA ILE A 675 27.81 8.00 18.50
C ILE A 675 26.94 8.31 19.72
N VAL A 676 26.31 7.31 20.35
CA VAL A 676 25.52 7.53 21.58
C VAL A 676 26.38 8.13 22.69
N ALA A 677 27.59 7.58 22.94
CA ALA A 677 28.51 8.11 23.93
C ALA A 677 28.89 9.58 23.65
N MET A 678 29.15 9.92 22.38
CA MET A 678 29.47 11.28 21.95
C MET A 678 28.30 12.24 22.12
N LEU A 679 27.07 11.82 21.77
CA LEU A 679 25.87 12.65 21.85
C LEU A 679 25.39 12.84 23.30
N SER A 680 25.47 11.80 24.13
CA SER A 680 25.10 11.87 25.55
C SER A 680 26.13 12.64 26.39
N LYS A 681 27.38 12.70 25.91
CA LYS A 681 28.55 13.21 26.65
C LYS A 681 28.77 12.50 27.99
N ASP A 682 28.34 11.24 28.09
CA ASP A 682 28.54 10.43 29.29
C ASP A 682 30.02 10.04 29.42
N GLU A 683 30.68 10.55 30.46
CA GLU A 683 32.12 10.37 30.69
C GLU A 683 32.49 8.89 30.80
N ARG A 684 31.66 8.08 31.48
CA ARG A 684 31.92 6.64 31.64
C ARG A 684 31.80 5.88 30.32
N MET A 685 30.83 6.24 29.48
CA MET A 685 30.70 5.64 28.14
C MET A 685 31.87 6.03 27.25
N ILE A 686 32.30 7.30 27.28
CA ILE A 686 33.45 7.79 26.50
C ILE A 686 34.74 7.09 26.95
N GLU A 687 34.98 6.99 28.26
CA GLU A 687 36.13 6.27 28.83
C GLU A 687 36.17 4.80 28.41
N ASN A 688 35.02 4.12 28.31
CA ASN A 688 34.96 2.71 27.88
C ASN A 688 35.33 2.50 26.39
N PHE A 689 35.40 3.55 25.57
CA PHE A 689 35.69 3.48 24.14
C PHE A 689 37.07 4.01 23.74
N ASN A 690 37.77 4.69 24.68
CA ASN A 690 39.15 5.15 24.57
C ASN A 690 40.11 4.10 25.12
#